data_AF-A0A0J9D0H8-F1
#
_entry.id   AF-A0A0J9D0H8-F1
#
_cell.length_a   1.000
_cell.length_b   1.000
_cell.length_c   1.000
_cell.angle_alpha   90.00
_cell.angle_beta   90.00
_cell.angle_gamma   90.00
#
_symmetry.space_group_name_H-M   'P 1'
#
loop_
_entity.id
_entity.type
_entity.pdbx_description
1 polymer ?
#
loop_
_entity_poly.entity_id
_entity_poly.type
_entity_poly.pdbx_seq_one_letter_code
_entity_poly.pdbx_strand_id
1 'polypeptide(L)'
;MSIDFLDFLRKTRGRYAFVATYEFDPLFFERRILPTPAFEGAGVVVFVDSGRYRDILASGRQGQSFDRNYFVIPMDGAGGVFHPKLYLALGDKTAIASVGSNNCTSAGTGHNFELISTVETSSSDDGSANGRLIASIFNQFRRYAKEAGPVSQWLESEIFGQARADFPWLEDSSDEDEDIEFLSSHDTPLWPQVLARLAGQDIRKITLLAPFFDKGLRMVERARTLWPAAVIEIASQSGYSNLPIGRFTTLRDESGNIALLSATPQKAGRNMHAKALAFQTPECTYWLAGSANMSVAALAGGNSEACLWFATRQTASKALKQDELIFAPIDPADFESAAIDEPTQAADDAHGLKLQSVILTDDGLLLASVNVPGQVGEAKLRIFKNGETLPTFSWKIDPKKTEIALSLKDDDLAKFDRPAVGQLQVVIDGQEVTSALCSVQQLARLLRDRTAGTAGGNRLQRVMESGDGLVEYIDGLGGIDAAIDFMNNTTIRFHDAAASGEGGGGRWRPRDPFSGDIPDHWEIGSSGGSVGDLRDAIWEFVQRHIHMRLERHAGRGNLGGLANFLDIYRTVSRVLLAWHNRRISDEIVIPAPFVTRGLQDILATLIGARGDAQAEAPGFGKAILDNLKADEELVRAELNRHRVPAIIRATVEEMIMVRSIAQKRPIYDTWSQDKRDWVSRWIEEMELNTPSETELQEIGSEFRLAA
;
A
#
# COMPACT_ATOMS: atom_id res chain seq x y z
N MET A 1 0.42 8.23 35.53
CA MET A 1 -0.90 7.68 35.14
C MET A 1 -0.68 6.97 33.83
N SER A 2 -1.12 5.71 33.71
CA SER A 2 -1.10 4.98 32.44
C SER A 2 -2.31 5.40 31.60
N ILE A 3 -2.11 5.67 30.32
CA ILE A 3 -3.17 6.09 29.39
C ILE A 3 -3.32 4.99 28.34
N ASP A 4 -4.56 4.55 28.08
CA ASP A 4 -4.87 3.82 26.85
C ASP A 4 -4.99 4.84 25.71
N PHE A 5 -4.02 4.81 24.80
CA PHE A 5 -3.94 5.78 23.71
C PHE A 5 -5.14 5.69 22.76
N LEU A 6 -5.73 4.50 22.57
CA LEU A 6 -6.92 4.35 21.73
C LEU A 6 -8.17 4.95 22.39
N ASP A 7 -8.26 4.90 23.73
CA ASP A 7 -9.33 5.58 24.45
C ASP A 7 -9.20 7.10 24.38
N PHE A 8 -7.97 7.62 24.40
CA PHE A 8 -7.72 9.04 24.13
C PHE A 8 -8.28 9.46 22.76
N LEU A 9 -8.04 8.66 21.71
CA LEU A 9 -8.56 8.91 20.35
C LEU A 9 -10.09 8.78 20.22
N ARG A 10 -10.79 8.29 21.24
CA ARG A 10 -12.26 8.23 21.27
C ARG A 10 -12.91 9.50 21.82
N LYS A 11 -12.12 10.39 22.43
CA LYS A 11 -12.64 11.58 23.12
C LYS A 11 -13.20 12.65 22.19
N THR A 12 -12.75 12.69 20.93
CA THR A 12 -13.29 13.61 19.94
C THR A 12 -13.83 12.85 18.73
N ARG A 13 -14.83 13.43 18.07
CA ARG A 13 -15.24 13.02 16.74
C ARG A 13 -14.63 13.98 15.72
N GLY A 14 -13.59 13.54 15.03
CA GLY A 14 -12.78 14.39 14.18
C GLY A 14 -13.48 14.75 12.87
N ARG A 15 -13.39 16.02 12.49
CA ARG A 15 -13.62 16.51 11.12
C ARG A 15 -12.32 16.57 10.33
N TYR A 16 -11.21 16.91 10.99
CA TYR A 16 -9.86 16.83 10.45
C TYR A 16 -8.95 16.11 11.45
N ALA A 17 -8.04 15.28 10.95
CA ALA A 17 -7.09 14.59 11.79
C ALA A 17 -5.70 14.55 11.14
N PHE A 18 -4.67 14.77 11.94
CA PHE A 18 -3.30 14.87 11.49
C PHE A 18 -2.40 13.98 12.34
N VAL A 19 -1.47 13.29 11.68
CA VAL A 19 -0.44 12.49 12.35
C VAL A 19 0.90 12.89 11.78
N ALA A 20 1.91 13.12 12.63
CA ALA A 20 3.29 13.21 12.20
C ALA A 20 4.05 12.09 12.92
N THR A 21 4.78 11.28 12.17
CA THR A 21 5.47 10.10 12.72
C THR A 21 6.74 9.81 11.93
N TYR A 22 7.75 9.22 12.57
CA TYR A 22 8.90 8.70 11.84
C TYR A 22 8.50 7.43 11.08
N GLU A 23 8.06 6.42 11.84
CA GLU A 23 7.64 5.14 11.30
C GLU A 23 6.11 5.06 11.29
N PHE A 24 5.56 4.55 10.19
CA PHE A 24 4.12 4.41 9.99
C PHE A 24 3.80 2.97 9.59
N ASP A 25 2.82 2.37 10.25
CA ASP A 25 2.26 1.06 9.88
C ASP A 25 0.84 1.27 9.33
N PRO A 26 0.67 1.28 7.99
CA PRO A 26 -0.62 1.53 7.38
C PRO A 26 -1.67 0.46 7.71
N LEU A 27 -1.26 -0.80 7.81
CA LEU A 27 -2.16 -1.91 8.10
C LEU A 27 -2.69 -1.84 9.53
N PHE A 28 -1.82 -1.48 10.49
CA PHE A 28 -2.25 -1.19 11.85
C PHE A 28 -3.15 0.05 11.90
N PHE A 29 -2.76 1.13 11.22
CA PHE A 29 -3.52 2.38 11.17
C PHE A 29 -4.95 2.13 10.68
N GLU A 30 -5.12 1.48 9.52
CA GLU A 30 -6.43 1.16 8.94
C GLU A 30 -7.29 0.26 9.85
N ARG A 31 -6.68 -0.65 10.61
CA ARG A 31 -7.40 -1.60 11.47
C ARG A 31 -7.74 -1.06 12.85
N ARG A 32 -6.96 -0.11 13.38
CA ARG A 32 -7.01 0.25 14.81
C ARG A 32 -7.16 1.74 15.07
N ILE A 33 -6.56 2.61 14.25
CA ILE A 33 -6.58 4.06 14.44
C ILE A 33 -7.67 4.70 13.58
N LEU A 34 -7.69 4.41 12.28
CA LEU A 34 -8.66 4.95 11.33
C LEU A 34 -10.13 4.71 11.75
N PRO A 35 -10.50 3.56 12.36
CA PRO A 35 -11.87 3.34 12.85
C PRO A 35 -12.23 4.06 14.17
N THR A 36 -11.31 4.81 14.79
CA THR A 36 -11.62 5.55 16.02
C THR A 36 -12.41 6.83 15.71
N PRO A 37 -13.25 7.35 16.62
CA PRO A 37 -14.01 8.58 16.41
C PRO A 37 -13.17 9.79 15.95
N ALA A 38 -11.91 9.91 16.41
CA ALA A 38 -11.03 10.99 15.98
C ALA A 38 -10.67 10.95 14.50
N PHE A 39 -10.66 9.77 13.88
CA PHE A 39 -10.21 9.56 12.50
C PHE A 39 -11.31 9.09 11.55
N GLU A 40 -12.32 8.39 12.08
CA GLU A 40 -13.41 7.81 11.32
C GLU A 40 -14.22 8.91 10.63
N GLY A 41 -14.05 9.02 9.31
CA GLY A 41 -14.70 10.03 8.48
C GLY A 41 -14.04 11.41 8.52
N ALA A 42 -12.94 11.60 9.25
CA ALA A 42 -12.18 12.84 9.22
C ALA A 42 -11.41 13.02 7.90
N GLY A 43 -11.06 14.25 7.54
CA GLY A 43 -10.02 14.52 6.56
C GLY A 43 -8.65 14.19 7.18
N VAL A 44 -8.10 13.03 6.85
CA VAL A 44 -6.89 12.49 7.49
C VAL A 44 -5.64 12.75 6.65
N VAL A 45 -4.62 13.35 7.25
CA VAL A 45 -3.28 13.52 6.66
C VAL A 45 -2.21 13.00 7.61
N VAL A 46 -1.36 12.10 7.12
CA VAL A 46 -0.26 11.48 7.85
C VAL A 46 1.06 11.91 7.24
N PHE A 47 1.89 12.62 7.98
CA PHE A 47 3.25 13.00 7.60
C PHE A 47 4.23 11.94 8.10
N VAL A 48 5.05 11.40 7.20
CA VAL A 48 5.97 10.27 7.47
C VAL A 48 7.35 10.58 6.92
N ASP A 49 8.40 10.08 7.56
CA ASP A 49 9.75 10.13 7.00
C ASP A 49 9.82 9.54 5.59
N SER A 50 10.44 10.25 4.65
CA SER A 50 10.50 9.87 3.23
C SER A 50 11.21 8.54 3.01
N GLY A 51 12.20 8.20 3.84
CA GLY A 51 12.85 6.89 3.84
C GLY A 51 11.90 5.78 4.28
N ARG A 52 11.16 5.97 5.38
CA ARG A 52 10.16 4.99 5.85
C ARG A 52 8.99 4.85 4.88
N TYR A 53 8.57 5.94 4.24
CA TYR A 53 7.55 5.93 3.19
C TYR A 53 7.97 5.05 2.00
N ARG A 54 9.21 5.20 1.52
CA ARG A 54 9.75 4.36 0.44
C ARG A 54 9.73 2.87 0.82
N ASP A 55 10.10 2.53 2.06
CA ASP A 55 10.06 1.14 2.54
C ASP A 55 8.64 0.56 2.55
N ILE A 56 7.62 1.36 2.88
CA ILE A 56 6.21 0.95 2.81
C ILE A 56 5.82 0.59 1.38
N LEU A 57 6.16 1.47 0.41
CA LEU A 57 5.83 1.25 -0.99
C LEU A 57 6.57 0.04 -1.58
N ALA A 58 7.88 -0.07 -1.32
CA ALA A 58 8.71 -1.16 -1.81
C ALA A 58 8.30 -2.53 -1.24
N SER A 59 7.78 -2.56 -0.01
CA SER A 59 7.31 -3.80 0.62
C SER A 59 5.85 -4.16 0.31
N GLY A 60 5.11 -3.33 -0.42
CA GLY A 60 3.70 -3.60 -0.76
C GLY A 60 2.76 -3.57 0.45
N ARG A 61 3.13 -2.86 1.53
CA ARG A 61 2.39 -2.84 2.82
C ARG A 61 1.50 -1.61 3.00
N GLN A 62 1.06 -0.97 1.91
CA GLN A 62 0.25 0.25 1.93
C GLN A 62 -1.11 0.07 2.64
N GLY A 63 -1.74 -1.10 2.58
CA GLY A 63 -3.15 -1.25 2.95
C GLY A 63 -4.08 -0.95 1.77
N GLN A 64 -5.39 -0.90 2.01
CA GLN A 64 -6.38 -0.68 0.93
C GLN A 64 -6.79 0.78 0.80
N SER A 65 -6.67 1.54 1.88
CA SER A 65 -7.13 2.93 1.98
C SER A 65 -6.01 3.95 1.80
N PHE A 66 -4.75 3.51 1.72
CA PHE A 66 -3.56 4.36 1.51
C PHE A 66 -3.72 5.29 0.31
N ASP A 67 -3.52 6.59 0.56
CA ASP A 67 -3.65 7.68 -0.42
C ASP A 67 -4.99 7.70 -1.18
N ARG A 68 -6.02 7.11 -0.56
CA ARG A 68 -7.40 7.05 -1.06
C ARG A 68 -8.40 7.55 -0.03
N ASN A 69 -8.39 7.00 1.18
CA ASN A 69 -9.25 7.39 2.30
C ASN A 69 -8.48 8.07 3.44
N TYR A 70 -7.17 8.26 3.27
CA TYR A 70 -6.31 9.15 4.05
C TYR A 70 -5.06 9.41 3.21
N PHE A 71 -4.41 10.55 3.41
CA PHE A 71 -3.18 10.89 2.69
C PHE A 71 -1.94 10.63 3.51
N VAL A 72 -0.91 10.11 2.86
CA VAL A 72 0.41 9.90 3.43
C VAL A 72 1.41 10.76 2.67
N ILE A 73 1.97 11.73 3.40
CA ILE A 73 2.87 12.75 2.87
C ILE A 73 4.29 12.41 3.30
N PRO A 74 5.19 12.04 2.37
CA PRO A 74 6.60 11.85 2.69
C PRO A 74 7.26 13.19 3.00
N MET A 75 8.01 13.25 4.09
CA MET A 75 8.73 14.42 4.56
C MET A 75 10.23 14.12 4.61
N ASP A 76 11.02 15.03 4.04
CA ASP A 76 12.47 15.01 4.16
C ASP A 76 12.91 15.75 5.44
N GLY A 77 13.92 15.23 6.13
CA GLY A 77 14.52 15.92 7.28
C GLY A 77 15.53 16.99 6.84
N ALA A 78 15.70 18.02 7.66
CA ALA A 78 16.67 19.09 7.45
C ALA A 78 18.12 18.64 7.78
N GLY A 79 18.64 17.70 6.98
CA GLY A 79 19.98 17.11 7.16
C GLY A 79 19.99 15.84 8.03
N GLY A 80 18.85 15.17 8.17
CA GLY A 80 18.64 13.96 8.96
C GLY A 80 17.25 13.39 8.69
N VAL A 81 16.60 12.81 9.70
CA VAL A 81 15.28 12.16 9.54
C VAL A 81 14.12 13.03 10.00
N PHE A 82 12.93 12.81 9.44
CA PHE A 82 11.69 13.40 9.95
C PHE A 82 11.17 12.56 11.11
N HIS A 83 11.35 13.05 12.35
CA HIS A 83 11.10 12.29 13.56
C HIS A 83 10.04 12.84 14.56
N PRO A 84 9.17 13.83 14.24
CA PRO A 84 8.12 14.26 15.16
C PRO A 84 7.09 13.14 15.37
N LYS A 85 6.40 13.18 16.53
CA LYS A 85 5.40 12.20 16.96
C LYS A 85 4.20 12.92 17.54
N LEU A 86 3.32 13.32 16.64
CA LEU A 86 2.19 14.20 16.90
C LEU A 86 0.91 13.55 16.42
N TYR A 87 -0.16 13.74 17.19
CA TYR A 87 -1.52 13.46 16.78
C TYR A 87 -2.37 14.68 17.07
N LEU A 88 -3.26 15.03 16.16
CA LEU A 88 -4.20 16.12 16.31
C LEU A 88 -5.54 15.69 15.69
N ALA A 89 -6.63 15.92 16.40
CA ALA A 89 -7.97 15.76 15.85
C ALA A 89 -8.85 16.94 16.25
N LEU A 90 -9.45 17.57 15.26
CA LEU A 90 -10.31 18.75 15.38
C LEU A 90 -11.75 18.31 15.13
N GLY A 91 -12.62 18.43 16.12
CA GLY A 91 -14.05 18.10 16.01
C GLY A 91 -14.94 19.28 16.41
N ASP A 92 -16.21 19.24 16.03
CA ASP A 92 -17.14 20.36 16.25
C ASP A 92 -17.34 20.71 17.74
N LYS A 93 -17.14 19.74 18.64
CA LYS A 93 -17.31 19.91 20.10
C LYS A 93 -16.00 19.99 20.86
N THR A 94 -15.02 19.23 20.43
CA THR A 94 -13.77 19.01 21.16
C THR A 94 -12.61 18.93 20.19
N ALA A 95 -11.46 19.48 20.58
CA ALA A 95 -10.19 19.26 19.92
C ALA A 95 -9.23 18.56 20.89
N ILE A 96 -8.49 17.57 20.38
CA ILE A 96 -7.48 16.84 21.14
C ILE A 96 -6.17 16.80 20.38
N ALA A 97 -5.06 16.87 21.12
CA ALA A 97 -3.74 16.63 20.55
C ALA A 97 -2.86 15.82 21.50
N SER A 98 -1.85 15.15 20.94
CA SER A 98 -0.82 14.51 21.73
C SER A 98 0.56 14.75 21.16
N VAL A 99 1.52 14.99 22.05
CA VAL A 99 2.96 15.06 21.77
C VAL A 99 3.62 13.95 22.56
N GLY A 100 4.38 13.07 21.92
CA GLY A 100 4.92 11.90 22.62
C GLY A 100 6.14 11.27 21.97
N SER A 101 6.50 10.10 22.49
CA SER A 101 7.60 9.28 21.99
C SER A 101 7.14 8.12 21.10
N ASN A 102 5.82 7.95 20.90
CA ASN A 102 5.19 6.87 20.16
C ASN A 102 5.06 7.15 18.65
N ASN A 103 5.63 6.25 17.84
CA ASN A 103 5.32 6.20 16.40
C ASN A 103 3.91 5.65 16.17
N CYS A 104 3.32 5.96 15.01
CA CYS A 104 2.04 5.39 14.55
C CYS A 104 2.19 3.96 14.04
N THR A 105 2.55 3.06 14.95
CA THR A 105 2.72 1.62 14.73
C THR A 105 2.04 0.81 15.82
N SER A 106 1.85 -0.49 15.59
CA SER A 106 1.36 -1.39 16.63
C SER A 106 2.25 -1.38 17.89
N ALA A 107 3.56 -1.26 17.71
CA ALA A 107 4.50 -1.24 18.83
C ALA A 107 4.41 0.06 19.63
N GLY A 108 4.43 1.22 18.95
CA GLY A 108 4.34 2.53 19.59
C GLY A 108 3.00 2.80 20.27
N THR A 109 1.90 2.22 19.77
CA THR A 109 0.57 2.49 20.33
C THR A 109 0.18 1.55 21.47
N GLY A 110 0.57 0.28 21.42
CA GLY A 110 0.00 -0.75 22.30
C GLY A 110 1.01 -1.65 23.02
N HIS A 111 2.31 -1.53 22.74
CA HIS A 111 3.32 -2.47 23.26
C HIS A 111 4.41 -1.78 24.09
N ASN A 112 5.07 -0.77 23.52
CA ASN A 112 6.14 -0.05 24.18
C ASN A 112 5.63 0.72 25.42
N PHE A 113 6.54 1.02 26.34
CA PHE A 113 6.36 2.08 27.33
C PHE A 113 6.80 3.40 26.70
N GLU A 114 5.81 4.16 26.26
CA GLU A 114 5.99 5.47 25.64
C GLU A 114 5.58 6.56 26.63
N LEU A 115 6.16 7.75 26.49
CA LEU A 115 5.73 8.94 27.22
C LEU A 115 4.90 9.80 26.27
N ILE A 116 3.66 10.08 26.67
CA ILE A 116 2.69 10.82 25.85
C ILE A 116 2.07 11.91 26.71
N SER A 117 2.15 13.14 26.22
CA SER A 117 1.44 14.28 26.77
C SER A 117 0.18 14.54 25.94
N THR A 118 -0.98 14.52 26.57
CA THR A 118 -2.28 14.72 25.91
C THR A 118 -2.90 16.04 26.33
N VAL A 119 -3.45 16.78 25.37
CA VAL A 119 -4.19 18.02 25.58
C VAL A 119 -5.60 17.89 24.98
N GLU A 120 -6.58 18.48 25.65
CA GLU A 120 -7.99 18.47 25.29
C GLU A 120 -8.59 19.85 25.57
N THR A 121 -9.37 20.37 24.63
CA THR A 121 -10.14 21.61 24.79
C THR A 121 -11.53 21.48 24.19
N SER A 122 -12.48 22.26 24.69
CA SER A 122 -13.74 22.47 23.99
C SER A 122 -13.51 23.33 22.76
N SER A 123 -14.11 22.97 21.63
CA SER A 123 -14.02 23.80 20.41
C SER A 123 -14.77 25.13 20.54
N SER A 124 -15.54 25.30 21.61
CA SER A 124 -16.22 26.55 21.99
C SER A 124 -15.42 27.39 23.00
N ASP A 125 -14.25 26.93 23.44
CA ASP A 125 -13.40 27.60 24.45
C ASP A 125 -12.09 28.07 23.78
N ASP A 126 -12.24 29.03 22.87
CA ASP A 126 -11.26 29.49 21.88
C ASP A 126 -10.12 30.37 22.41
N GLY A 127 -10.03 30.58 23.72
CA GLY A 127 -8.97 31.36 24.38
C GLY A 127 -8.24 30.65 25.52
N SER A 128 -8.50 29.36 25.73
CA SER A 128 -7.84 28.60 26.80
C SER A 128 -6.36 28.32 26.49
N ALA A 129 -5.53 28.10 27.52
CA ALA A 129 -4.14 27.68 27.34
C ALA A 129 -4.03 26.37 26.52
N ASN A 130 -4.98 25.44 26.71
CA ASN A 130 -5.05 24.21 25.92
C ASN A 130 -5.40 24.49 24.45
N GLY A 131 -6.29 25.45 24.18
CA GLY A 131 -6.62 25.91 22.84
C GLY A 131 -5.39 26.47 22.12
N ARG A 132 -4.65 27.39 22.76
CA ARG A 132 -3.42 27.95 22.18
C ARG A 132 -2.33 26.90 21.93
N LEU A 133 -2.15 25.94 22.84
CA LEU A 133 -1.22 24.83 22.63
C LEU A 133 -1.63 23.98 21.41
N ILE A 134 -2.93 23.68 21.25
CA ILE A 134 -3.43 22.96 20.07
C ILE A 134 -3.24 23.79 18.79
N ALA A 135 -3.48 25.10 18.83
CA ALA A 135 -3.23 25.99 17.69
C ALA A 135 -1.75 25.99 17.27
N SER A 136 -0.83 26.00 18.24
CA SER A 136 0.62 25.85 17.97
C SER A 136 0.96 24.52 17.30
N ILE A 137 0.38 23.41 17.76
CA ILE A 137 0.57 22.08 17.14
C ILE A 137 -0.03 22.05 15.72
N PHE A 138 -1.23 22.61 15.52
CA PHE A 138 -1.85 22.73 14.20
C PHE A 138 -0.99 23.54 13.23
N ASN A 139 -0.45 24.66 13.69
CA ASN A 139 0.44 25.51 12.90
C ASN A 139 1.73 24.76 12.50
N GLN A 140 2.23 23.86 13.34
CA GLN A 140 3.34 22.99 12.97
C GLN A 140 2.97 21.99 11.86
N PHE A 141 1.78 21.37 11.92
CA PHE A 141 1.28 20.54 10.82
C PHE A 141 1.13 21.32 9.51
N ARG A 142 0.65 22.57 9.59
CA ARG A 142 0.55 23.45 8.42
C ARG A 142 1.92 23.78 7.84
N ARG A 143 2.96 23.92 8.67
CA ARG A 143 4.35 24.08 8.20
C ARG A 143 4.82 22.84 7.43
N TYR A 144 4.57 21.63 7.94
CA TYR A 144 4.87 20.40 7.21
C TYR A 144 4.13 20.34 5.87
N ALA A 145 2.85 20.73 5.84
CA ALA A 145 2.06 20.78 4.61
C ALA A 145 2.64 21.73 3.55
N LYS A 146 3.19 22.88 3.96
CA LYS A 146 3.86 23.83 3.05
C LYS A 146 5.13 23.26 2.42
N GLU A 147 5.75 22.29 3.08
CA GLU A 147 6.97 21.63 2.61
C GLU A 147 6.71 20.30 1.91
N ALA A 148 5.43 19.91 1.76
CA ALA A 148 5.01 18.68 1.05
C ALA A 148 5.23 18.73 -0.48
N GLY A 149 6.05 19.65 -0.97
CA GLY A 149 6.38 19.79 -2.39
C GLY A 149 5.13 20.09 -3.24
N PRO A 150 4.91 19.38 -4.37
CA PRO A 150 3.85 19.69 -5.33
C PRO A 150 2.42 19.66 -4.78
N VAL A 151 2.16 18.91 -3.70
CA VAL A 151 0.81 18.77 -3.11
C VAL A 151 0.50 19.83 -2.05
N SER A 152 1.47 20.68 -1.71
CA SER A 152 1.36 21.70 -0.66
C SER A 152 0.18 22.65 -0.86
N GLN A 153 -0.02 23.14 -2.09
CA GLN A 153 -1.10 24.07 -2.40
C GLN A 153 -2.48 23.42 -2.19
N TRP A 154 -2.64 22.15 -2.56
CA TRP A 154 -3.88 21.41 -2.35
C TRP A 154 -4.15 21.15 -0.87
N LEU A 155 -3.11 20.73 -0.12
CA LEU A 155 -3.24 20.56 1.33
C LEU A 155 -3.70 21.86 1.99
N GLU A 156 -3.14 22.99 1.57
CA GLU A 156 -3.55 24.29 2.09
C GLU A 156 -5.00 24.65 1.70
N SER A 157 -5.43 24.45 0.45
CA SER A 157 -6.78 24.86 0.02
C SER A 157 -7.89 23.95 0.56
N GLU A 158 -7.68 22.64 0.52
CA GLU A 158 -8.73 21.64 0.77
C GLU A 158 -8.75 21.13 2.20
N ILE A 159 -7.63 21.19 2.93
CA ILE A 159 -7.54 20.65 4.29
C ILE A 159 -7.28 21.76 5.30
N PHE A 160 -6.12 22.43 5.25
CA PHE A 160 -5.72 23.36 6.30
C PHE A 160 -6.50 24.68 6.25
N GLY A 161 -6.82 25.19 5.06
CA GLY A 161 -7.66 26.36 4.86
C GLY A 161 -9.10 26.12 5.32
N GLN A 162 -9.67 24.95 4.99
CA GLN A 162 -11.00 24.55 5.46
C GLN A 162 -11.03 24.37 6.99
N ALA A 163 -10.02 23.70 7.56
CA ALA A 163 -9.88 23.56 9.00
C ALA A 163 -9.83 24.92 9.72
N ARG A 164 -9.12 25.91 9.18
CA ARG A 164 -9.12 27.27 9.75
C ARG A 164 -10.45 27.99 9.61
N ALA A 165 -11.13 27.81 8.48
CA ALA A 165 -12.46 28.38 8.28
C ALA A 165 -13.49 27.79 9.26
N ASP A 166 -13.40 26.48 9.53
CA ASP A 166 -14.27 25.79 10.48
C ASP A 166 -13.88 26.04 11.95
N PHE A 167 -12.60 26.28 12.23
CA PHE A 167 -12.04 26.50 13.57
C PHE A 167 -11.15 27.75 13.59
N PRO A 168 -11.73 28.98 13.59
CA PRO A 168 -10.97 30.23 13.47
C PRO A 168 -9.95 30.48 14.59
N TRP A 169 -10.19 29.91 15.77
CA TRP A 169 -9.31 30.01 16.94
C TRP A 169 -7.91 29.41 16.73
N LEU A 170 -7.71 28.63 15.66
CA LEU A 170 -6.40 28.13 15.27
C LEU A 170 -5.43 29.24 14.80
N GLU A 171 -5.93 30.46 14.54
CA GLU A 171 -5.10 31.60 14.14
C GLU A 171 -4.56 32.42 15.32
N ASP A 172 -5.19 32.35 16.49
CA ASP A 172 -4.78 33.08 17.71
C ASP A 172 -3.73 32.29 18.50
N SER A 173 -2.48 32.26 18.02
CA SER A 173 -1.32 31.87 18.83
C SER A 173 -0.64 33.14 19.38
N SER A 174 -1.11 33.66 20.51
CA SER A 174 -0.46 34.79 21.18
C SER A 174 0.87 34.35 21.80
N ASP A 175 1.91 35.19 21.69
CA ASP A 175 3.23 35.03 22.35
C ASP A 175 3.19 35.30 23.88
N GLU A 176 2.07 34.98 24.55
CA GLU A 176 2.00 35.10 26.01
C GLU A 176 2.90 34.03 26.67
N ASP A 177 3.43 34.35 27.85
CA ASP A 177 4.26 33.42 28.64
C ASP A 177 3.38 32.23 29.08
N GLU A 178 3.43 31.11 28.34
CA GLU A 178 2.63 29.92 28.62
C GLU A 178 3.35 28.97 29.58
N ASP A 179 2.61 28.39 30.53
CA ASP A 179 3.14 27.39 31.47
C ASP A 179 3.62 26.08 30.76
N ILE A 180 3.09 25.82 29.56
CA ILE A 180 3.38 24.66 28.72
C ILE A 180 3.56 25.13 27.29
N GLU A 181 4.72 24.88 26.69
CA GLU A 181 5.06 25.34 25.35
C GLU A 181 5.30 24.17 24.40
N PHE A 182 4.86 24.32 23.14
CA PHE A 182 5.22 23.40 22.07
C PHE A 182 6.56 23.80 21.44
N LEU A 183 7.55 22.91 21.50
CA LEU A 183 8.86 23.11 20.88
C LEU A 183 9.06 22.17 19.70
N SER A 184 9.64 22.70 18.63
CA SER A 184 9.93 21.98 17.41
C SER A 184 11.36 22.26 16.97
N SER A 185 12.08 21.24 16.50
CA SER A 185 13.43 21.43 15.93
C SER A 185 13.43 21.92 14.48
N HIS A 186 12.24 22.14 13.91
CA HIS A 186 12.04 22.41 12.48
C HIS A 186 12.83 23.62 11.96
N ASP A 187 12.76 24.75 12.67
CA ASP A 187 13.48 25.98 12.28
C ASP A 187 14.77 26.18 13.09
N THR A 188 14.75 25.78 14.36
CA THR A 188 15.84 25.98 15.31
C THR A 188 16.03 24.70 16.10
N PRO A 189 17.26 24.18 16.28
CA PRO A 189 17.46 22.98 17.09
C PRO A 189 16.91 23.10 18.51
N LEU A 190 16.50 21.99 19.13
CA LEU A 190 15.89 21.99 20.46
C LEU A 190 16.86 22.48 21.55
N TRP A 191 18.14 22.16 21.44
CA TRP A 191 19.12 22.44 22.50
C TRP A 191 19.31 23.94 22.76
N PRO A 192 19.54 24.81 21.75
CA PRO A 192 19.49 26.26 21.95
C PRO A 192 18.19 26.77 22.59
N GLN A 193 17.04 26.23 22.20
CA GLN A 193 15.74 26.61 22.76
C GLN A 193 15.63 26.26 24.25
N VAL A 194 16.15 25.09 24.65
CA VAL A 194 16.24 24.66 26.05
C VAL A 194 17.19 25.56 26.83
N LEU A 195 18.37 25.86 26.29
CA LEU A 195 19.36 26.71 26.98
C LEU A 195 18.83 28.12 27.23
N ALA A 196 18.08 28.70 26.28
CA ALA A 196 17.45 29.99 26.46
C ALA A 196 16.49 30.00 27.66
N ARG A 197 15.68 28.94 27.81
CA ARG A 197 14.71 28.80 28.91
C ARG A 197 15.35 28.47 30.26
N LEU A 198 16.53 27.86 30.24
CA LEU A 198 17.31 27.55 31.45
C LEU A 198 18.33 28.65 31.81
N ALA A 199 18.35 29.77 31.09
CA ALA A 199 19.31 30.85 31.34
C ALA A 199 19.18 31.37 32.79
N GLY A 200 20.29 31.36 33.52
CA GLY A 200 20.34 31.81 34.91
C GLY A 200 19.81 30.82 35.96
N GLN A 201 19.33 29.64 35.56
CA GLN A 201 18.81 28.64 36.49
C GLN A 201 19.94 27.82 37.16
N ASP A 202 19.78 27.52 38.45
CA ASP A 202 20.71 26.69 39.23
C ASP A 202 20.33 25.21 39.13
N ILE A 203 20.84 24.54 38.09
CA ILE A 203 20.54 23.13 37.83
C ILE A 203 21.32 22.24 38.81
N ARG A 204 20.58 21.49 39.63
CA ARG A 204 21.12 20.57 40.65
C ARG A 204 21.17 19.11 40.18
N LYS A 205 20.20 18.70 39.36
CA LYS A 205 20.12 17.34 38.81
C LYS A 205 19.55 17.37 37.40
N ILE A 206 20.10 16.53 36.53
CA ILE A 206 19.62 16.29 35.17
C ILE A 206 19.24 14.82 35.06
N THR A 207 18.01 14.52 34.66
CA THR A 207 17.56 13.14 34.41
C THR A 207 17.31 12.95 32.92
N LEU A 208 17.98 11.96 32.33
CA LEU A 208 17.92 11.64 30.91
C LEU A 208 17.23 10.29 30.75
N LEU A 209 16.04 10.29 30.16
CA LEU A 209 15.28 9.08 29.82
C LEU A 209 15.28 8.96 28.30
N ALA A 210 15.97 7.96 27.76
CA ALA A 210 15.95 7.68 26.33
C ALA A 210 16.38 6.23 26.04
N PRO A 211 15.83 5.60 24.99
CA PRO A 211 16.32 4.32 24.52
C PRO A 211 17.61 4.47 23.70
N PHE A 212 17.79 5.59 22.98
CA PHE A 212 18.85 5.75 22.00
C PHE A 212 19.74 6.97 22.22
N PHE A 213 21.03 6.80 21.92
CA PHE A 213 22.14 7.71 22.16
C PHE A 213 23.10 7.75 20.97
N ASP A 214 23.81 8.88 20.80
CA ASP A 214 24.92 8.97 19.86
C ASP A 214 26.15 8.22 20.42
N LYS A 215 26.94 7.60 19.53
CA LYS A 215 28.11 6.77 19.90
C LYS A 215 29.11 7.49 20.81
N GLY A 216 29.19 8.82 20.71
CA GLY A 216 30.11 9.65 21.50
C GLY A 216 29.54 10.17 22.81
N LEU A 217 28.23 10.01 23.09
CA LEU A 217 27.53 10.65 24.21
C LEU A 217 27.72 12.17 24.27
N ARG A 218 27.81 12.82 23.11
CA ARG A 218 28.20 14.24 23.02
C ARG A 218 27.19 15.17 23.69
N MET A 219 25.91 14.83 23.69
CA MET A 219 24.90 15.63 24.40
C MET A 219 25.02 15.50 25.93
N VAL A 220 25.40 14.32 26.43
CA VAL A 220 25.68 14.09 27.86
C VAL A 220 26.90 14.91 28.29
N GLU A 221 27.96 14.90 27.49
CA GLU A 221 29.16 15.72 27.73
C GLU A 221 28.87 17.22 27.73
N ARG A 222 28.04 17.71 26.79
CA ARG A 222 27.62 19.11 26.73
C ARG A 222 26.87 19.51 27.99
N ALA A 223 25.92 18.69 28.45
CA ALA A 223 25.19 18.93 29.69
C ALA A 223 26.15 18.98 30.90
N ARG A 224 27.09 18.02 30.99
CA ARG A 224 28.12 17.99 32.05
C ARG A 224 29.04 19.20 32.02
N THR A 225 29.37 19.70 30.84
CA THR A 225 30.23 20.90 30.70
C THR A 225 29.51 22.16 31.15
N LEU A 226 28.22 22.29 30.84
CA LEU A 226 27.41 23.45 31.23
C LEU A 226 27.05 23.45 32.71
N TRP A 227 26.79 22.27 33.29
CA TRP A 227 26.41 22.12 34.70
C TRP A 227 27.32 21.12 35.42
N PRO A 228 28.61 21.47 35.65
CA PRO A 228 29.60 20.54 36.18
C PRO A 228 29.31 20.06 37.61
N ALA A 229 28.51 20.80 38.39
CA ALA A 229 28.10 20.44 39.74
C ALA A 229 26.79 19.63 39.80
N ALA A 230 26.04 19.54 38.69
CA ALA A 230 24.77 18.83 38.67
C ALA A 230 24.99 17.31 38.67
N VAL A 231 24.12 16.57 39.35
CA VAL A 231 24.09 15.10 39.21
C VAL A 231 23.40 14.76 37.90
N ILE A 232 24.02 13.94 37.04
CA ILE A 232 23.41 13.45 35.81
C ILE A 232 22.97 12.00 36.02
N GLU A 233 21.70 11.72 35.82
CA GLU A 233 21.12 10.39 35.93
C GLU A 233 20.62 9.94 34.55
N ILE A 234 21.17 8.85 34.04
CA ILE A 234 20.73 8.23 32.78
C ILE A 234 19.86 7.03 33.13
N ALA A 235 18.60 7.04 32.68
CA ALA A 235 17.67 5.94 32.84
C ALA A 235 17.43 5.27 31.48
N SER A 236 17.79 3.99 31.36
CA SER A 236 17.59 3.23 30.13
C SER A 236 17.39 1.73 30.36
N GLN A 237 16.81 1.03 29.39
CA GLN A 237 16.57 -0.41 29.50
C GLN A 237 17.76 -1.22 28.98
N SER A 238 18.34 -2.05 29.86
CA SER A 238 19.33 -3.05 29.50
C SER A 238 18.75 -4.07 28.51
N GLY A 239 19.51 -4.44 27.49
CA GLY A 239 19.12 -5.35 26.41
C GLY A 239 18.29 -4.70 25.28
N TYR A 240 17.86 -3.45 25.44
CA TYR A 240 17.07 -2.72 24.43
C TYR A 240 17.73 -1.41 23.98
N SER A 241 18.42 -0.71 24.89
CA SER A 241 19.08 0.56 24.58
C SER A 241 20.41 0.39 23.86
N ASN A 242 20.77 1.34 22.99
CA ASN A 242 22.08 1.39 22.35
C ASN A 242 23.14 2.17 23.16
N LEU A 243 22.88 2.49 24.44
CA LEU A 243 23.79 3.27 25.29
C LEU A 243 25.23 2.73 25.19
N PRO A 244 26.21 3.48 24.66
CA PRO A 244 27.59 3.02 24.50
C PRO A 244 28.29 2.90 25.86
N ILE A 245 28.18 1.72 26.48
CA ILE A 245 28.54 1.51 27.88
C ILE A 245 30.02 1.76 28.19
N GLY A 246 30.90 1.47 27.23
CA GLY A 246 32.34 1.79 27.34
C GLY A 246 32.57 3.30 27.46
N ARG A 247 31.95 4.12 26.59
CA ARG A 247 32.07 5.59 26.66
C ARG A 247 31.42 6.14 27.92
N PHE A 248 30.25 5.60 28.30
CA PHE A 248 29.57 5.96 29.54
C PHE A 248 30.48 5.77 30.75
N THR A 249 31.15 4.61 30.84
CA THR A 249 32.02 4.25 31.97
C THR A 249 33.19 5.24 32.08
N THR A 250 33.84 5.57 30.96
CA THR A 250 34.88 6.60 30.93
C THR A 250 34.37 7.94 31.45
N LEU A 251 33.22 8.41 30.96
CA LEU A 251 32.64 9.68 31.40
C LEU A 251 32.27 9.69 32.88
N ARG A 252 31.72 8.58 33.39
CA ARG A 252 31.40 8.42 34.81
C ARG A 252 32.65 8.54 35.67
N ASP A 253 33.71 7.83 35.32
CA ASP A 253 34.94 7.77 36.10
C ASP A 253 35.69 9.12 36.08
N GLU A 254 35.62 9.86 34.96
CA GLU A 254 36.16 11.23 34.83
C GLU A 254 35.38 12.29 35.61
N SER A 255 34.06 12.10 35.79
CA SER A 255 33.16 13.14 36.33
C SER A 255 32.75 12.91 37.79
N GLY A 256 32.58 11.66 38.21
CA GLY A 256 32.15 11.26 39.55
C GLY A 256 30.68 11.56 39.92
N ASN A 257 29.94 12.29 39.09
CA ASN A 257 28.56 12.73 39.33
C ASN A 257 27.55 12.24 38.26
N ILE A 258 27.88 11.14 37.58
CA ILE A 258 27.00 10.50 36.58
C ILE A 258 26.54 9.14 37.14
N ALA A 259 25.24 8.88 37.10
CA ALA A 259 24.61 7.64 37.57
C ALA A 259 23.83 6.95 36.44
N LEU A 260 23.79 5.61 36.49
CA LEU A 260 23.01 4.78 35.57
C LEU A 260 21.89 4.08 36.34
N LEU A 261 20.67 4.20 35.82
CA LEU A 261 19.50 3.46 36.27
C LEU A 261 19.02 2.54 35.15
N SER A 262 18.74 1.29 35.51
CA SER A 262 17.95 0.39 34.69
C SER A 262 16.48 0.79 34.79
N ALA A 263 15.85 1.02 33.64
CA ALA A 263 14.41 1.24 33.50
C ALA A 263 13.77 -0.05 32.97
N THR A 264 13.30 -0.92 33.87
CA THR A 264 12.84 -2.28 33.53
C THR A 264 11.31 -2.38 33.56
N PRO A 265 10.67 -2.65 32.41
CA PRO A 265 9.27 -3.06 32.35
C PRO A 265 9.01 -4.34 33.14
N GLN A 266 8.00 -4.35 34.01
CA GLN A 266 7.65 -5.54 34.80
C GLN A 266 7.03 -6.66 33.97
N LYS A 267 6.30 -6.30 32.91
CA LYS A 267 5.73 -7.27 31.98
C LYS A 267 6.77 -7.64 30.92
N ALA A 268 7.11 -8.93 30.88
CA ALA A 268 8.08 -9.46 29.94
C ALA A 268 7.76 -9.08 28.49
N GLY A 269 8.80 -8.74 27.74
CA GLY A 269 8.74 -8.43 26.32
C GLY A 269 8.38 -6.99 25.98
N ARG A 270 8.01 -6.11 26.95
CA ARG A 270 7.80 -4.68 26.67
C ARG A 270 9.14 -3.93 26.61
N ASN A 271 9.19 -2.90 25.76
CA ASN A 271 10.36 -2.03 25.61
C ASN A 271 10.08 -0.63 26.18
N MET A 272 11.00 -0.10 26.98
CA MET A 272 11.03 1.28 27.46
C MET A 272 11.57 2.17 26.34
N HIS A 273 10.65 2.89 25.69
CA HIS A 273 10.94 3.74 24.53
C HIS A 273 10.60 5.22 24.80
N ALA A 274 10.18 5.54 26.03
CA ALA A 274 9.95 6.88 26.53
C ALA A 274 11.18 7.76 26.40
N LYS A 275 10.95 9.05 26.10
CA LYS A 275 11.98 10.06 25.85
C LYS A 275 11.67 11.33 26.62
N ALA A 276 12.58 11.72 27.51
CA ALA A 276 12.46 12.94 28.29
C ALA A 276 13.81 13.42 28.82
N LEU A 277 13.94 14.75 28.96
CA LEU A 277 14.99 15.41 29.71
C LEU A 277 14.35 16.18 30.85
N ALA A 278 14.84 16.00 32.07
CA ALA A 278 14.39 16.76 33.23
C ALA A 278 15.56 17.54 33.83
N PHE A 279 15.37 18.83 34.09
CA PHE A 279 16.34 19.74 34.70
C PHE A 279 15.78 20.24 36.03
N GLN A 280 16.31 19.72 37.13
CA GLN A 280 15.82 20.02 38.47
C GLN A 280 16.60 21.19 39.09
N THR A 281 15.88 22.21 39.53
CA THR A 281 16.36 23.35 40.34
C THR A 281 15.89 23.20 41.79
N PRO A 282 16.26 24.11 42.71
CA PRO A 282 15.68 24.15 44.05
C PRO A 282 14.15 24.39 44.07
N GLU A 283 13.61 25.11 43.09
CA GLU A 283 12.22 25.56 43.05
C GLU A 283 11.30 24.60 42.27
N CYS A 284 11.79 24.05 41.16
CA CYS A 284 10.99 23.22 40.26
C CYS A 284 11.84 22.24 39.44
N THR A 285 11.20 21.47 38.58
CA THR A 285 11.82 20.63 37.57
C THR A 285 11.24 20.99 36.21
N TYR A 286 12.10 21.45 35.31
CA TYR A 286 11.77 21.69 33.92
C TYR A 286 11.88 20.40 33.12
N TRP A 287 11.00 20.23 32.14
CA TRP A 287 10.91 19.04 31.32
C TRP A 287 10.92 19.38 29.85
N LEU A 288 11.67 18.61 29.07
CA LEU A 288 11.50 18.45 27.64
C LEU A 288 11.03 17.01 27.40
N ALA A 289 9.80 16.82 26.93
CA ALA A 289 9.24 15.48 26.68
C ALA A 289 8.62 15.41 25.28
N GLY A 290 8.93 14.34 24.53
CA GLY A 290 8.47 14.20 23.15
C GLY A 290 9.27 13.19 22.36
N SER A 291 9.60 13.52 21.11
CA SER A 291 10.20 12.58 20.17
C SER A 291 11.73 12.47 20.24
N ALA A 292 12.40 13.45 20.86
CA ALA A 292 13.86 13.59 20.81
C ALA A 292 14.61 12.53 21.63
N ASN A 293 15.53 11.80 20.97
CA ASN A 293 16.49 10.92 21.62
C ASN A 293 17.64 11.71 22.28
N MET A 294 18.50 11.03 23.05
CA MET A 294 19.67 11.63 23.67
C MET A 294 20.86 11.67 22.70
N SER A 295 20.70 12.41 21.61
CA SER A 295 21.70 12.50 20.55
C SER A 295 21.87 13.91 19.99
N VAL A 296 23.02 14.12 19.35
CA VAL A 296 23.29 15.39 18.64
C VAL A 296 22.28 15.60 17.52
N ALA A 297 21.94 14.56 16.76
CA ALA A 297 20.99 14.65 15.64
C ALA A 297 19.60 15.14 16.11
N ALA A 298 19.13 14.64 17.25
CA ALA A 298 17.82 15.00 17.79
C ALA A 298 17.81 16.37 18.49
N LEU A 299 18.82 16.66 19.33
CA LEU A 299 18.80 17.86 20.18
C LEU A 299 19.50 19.06 19.56
N ALA A 300 20.60 18.87 18.83
CA ALA A 300 21.44 19.96 18.34
C ALA A 300 21.36 20.18 16.82
N GLY A 301 20.55 19.40 16.10
CA GLY A 301 20.25 19.59 14.69
C GLY A 301 20.58 18.36 13.83
N GLY A 302 19.86 18.22 12.72
CA GLY A 302 19.88 17.07 11.83
C GLY A 302 18.48 16.48 11.67
N ASN A 303 17.85 16.08 12.79
CA ASN A 303 16.49 15.55 12.77
C ASN A 303 15.44 16.64 13.00
N SER A 304 14.26 16.44 12.41
CA SER A 304 13.04 17.16 12.78
C SER A 304 12.37 16.44 13.96
N GLU A 305 12.13 17.13 15.07
CA GLU A 305 11.66 16.59 16.35
C GLU A 305 10.60 17.52 16.93
N ALA A 306 9.70 16.98 17.74
CA ALA A 306 8.64 17.73 18.40
C ALA A 306 8.52 17.33 19.87
N CYS A 307 8.50 18.32 20.76
CA CYS A 307 8.50 18.16 22.20
C CYS A 307 7.58 19.18 22.88
N LEU A 308 7.17 18.89 24.10
CA LEU A 308 6.64 19.89 25.03
C LEU A 308 7.71 20.32 26.01
N TRP A 309 7.70 21.61 26.32
CA TRP A 309 8.43 22.21 27.41
C TRP A 309 7.47 22.63 28.52
N PHE A 310 7.75 22.24 29.76
CA PHE A 310 6.93 22.62 30.91
C PHE A 310 7.71 22.52 32.22
N ALA A 311 7.21 23.16 33.27
CA ALA A 311 7.78 23.08 34.61
C ALA A 311 6.80 22.47 35.62
N THR A 312 7.29 21.68 36.56
CA THR A 312 6.49 21.16 37.67
C THR A 312 7.25 21.23 39.00
N ARG A 313 6.54 21.23 40.12
CA ARG A 313 7.18 21.09 41.46
C ARG A 313 7.53 19.64 41.82
N GLN A 314 7.20 18.67 40.96
CA GLN A 314 7.53 17.26 41.21
C GLN A 314 8.96 16.96 40.77
N THR A 315 9.67 16.17 41.56
CA THR A 315 10.97 15.62 41.14
C THR A 315 10.79 14.62 40.00
N ALA A 316 11.86 14.41 39.22
CA ALA A 316 11.87 13.42 38.13
C ALA A 316 11.45 12.02 38.57
N SER A 317 12.00 11.56 39.71
CA SER A 317 11.66 10.26 40.29
C SER A 317 10.18 10.11 40.65
N LYS A 318 9.53 11.19 41.11
CA LYS A 318 8.11 11.16 41.47
C LYS A 318 7.22 11.19 40.23
N ALA A 319 7.57 11.99 39.22
CA ALA A 319 6.81 12.10 37.98
C ALA A 319 6.87 10.81 37.14
N LEU A 320 8.03 10.14 37.10
CA LEU A 320 8.24 8.91 36.33
C LEU A 320 7.75 7.64 37.02
N LYS A 321 7.34 7.71 38.30
CA LYS A 321 6.89 6.53 39.05
C LYS A 321 5.65 5.92 38.40
N GLN A 322 5.75 4.68 37.94
CA GLN A 322 4.65 3.87 37.41
C GLN A 322 4.74 2.44 37.95
N ASP A 323 3.60 1.79 38.16
CA ASP A 323 3.57 0.45 38.78
C ASP A 323 4.22 -0.62 37.90
N GLU A 324 4.12 -0.50 36.58
CA GLU A 324 4.67 -1.47 35.63
C GLU A 324 6.11 -1.17 35.18
N LEU A 325 6.76 -0.14 35.73
CA LEU A 325 8.13 0.27 35.36
C LEU A 325 8.99 0.48 36.61
N ILE A 326 10.04 -0.32 36.74
CA ILE A 326 10.97 -0.23 37.88
C ILE A 326 12.22 0.53 37.44
N PHE A 327 12.59 1.55 38.21
CA PHE A 327 13.88 2.21 38.12
C PHE A 327 14.78 1.74 39.25
N ALA A 328 15.93 1.18 38.92
CA ALA A 328 16.91 0.70 39.91
C ALA A 328 18.34 1.02 39.46
N PRO A 329 19.26 1.36 40.37
CA PRO A 329 20.68 1.44 40.03
C PRO A 329 21.18 0.14 39.41
N ILE A 330 22.04 0.26 38.40
CA ILE A 330 22.68 -0.88 37.74
C ILE A 330 24.18 -0.59 37.57
N ASP A 331 25.02 -1.58 37.79
CA ASP A 331 26.44 -1.47 37.47
C ASP A 331 26.60 -1.43 35.93
N PRO A 332 27.37 -0.49 35.37
CA PRO A 332 27.66 -0.49 33.94
C PRO A 332 28.21 -1.81 33.40
N ALA A 333 28.91 -2.61 34.21
CA ALA A 333 29.37 -3.94 33.81
C ALA A 333 28.22 -4.93 33.54
N ASP A 334 27.05 -4.71 34.14
CA ASP A 334 25.85 -5.55 34.01
C ASP A 334 24.85 -5.00 32.97
N PHE A 335 25.17 -3.87 32.32
CA PHE A 335 24.31 -3.26 31.32
C PHE A 335 24.60 -3.82 29.92
N GLU A 336 23.59 -4.42 29.30
CA GLU A 336 23.68 -4.99 27.95
C GLU A 336 23.23 -3.95 26.91
N SER A 337 24.18 -3.44 26.11
CA SER A 337 23.88 -2.53 25.01
C SER A 337 23.38 -3.31 23.78
N ALA A 338 22.24 -2.89 23.21
CA ALA A 338 21.74 -3.37 21.94
C ALA A 338 22.51 -2.74 20.76
N ALA A 339 22.75 -3.53 19.71
CA ALA A 339 23.37 -3.07 18.46
C ALA A 339 22.33 -2.38 17.56
N ILE A 340 21.92 -1.17 17.93
CA ILE A 340 20.96 -0.35 17.17
C ILE A 340 21.66 0.94 16.75
N ASP A 341 21.75 1.17 15.44
CA ASP A 341 22.26 2.42 14.90
C ASP A 341 21.17 3.51 14.94
N GLU A 342 21.59 4.76 15.04
CA GLU A 342 20.67 5.88 14.93
C GLU A 342 20.04 5.92 13.54
N PRO A 343 18.77 6.39 13.43
CA PRO A 343 18.15 6.65 12.15
C PRO A 343 19.01 7.61 11.32
N THR A 344 19.43 7.17 10.15
CA THR A 344 20.08 8.03 9.16
C THR A 344 19.14 8.32 8.02
N GLN A 345 19.35 9.47 7.36
CA GLN A 345 18.65 9.77 6.13
C GLN A 345 18.93 8.65 5.12
N ALA A 346 17.88 8.17 4.46
CA ALA A 346 18.05 7.18 3.41
C ALA A 346 18.75 7.83 2.21
N ALA A 347 19.66 7.09 1.58
CA ALA A 347 20.47 7.61 0.49
C ALA A 347 19.61 8.21 -0.62
N ASP A 348 20.10 9.31 -1.21
CA ASP A 348 19.54 9.85 -2.44
C ASP A 348 19.73 8.85 -3.59
N ASP A 349 18.78 8.84 -4.53
CA ASP A 349 18.88 8.03 -5.73
C ASP A 349 20.12 8.46 -6.52
N ALA A 350 21.04 7.52 -6.79
CA ALA A 350 22.40 7.77 -7.30
C ALA A 350 22.45 8.57 -8.62
N HIS A 351 21.35 8.61 -9.36
CA HIS A 351 21.25 9.31 -10.63
C HIS A 351 20.50 10.65 -10.53
N GLY A 352 19.78 10.94 -9.44
CA GLY A 352 18.96 12.15 -9.30
C GLY A 352 17.58 12.10 -9.96
N LEU A 353 17.19 10.94 -10.52
CA LEU A 353 15.87 10.70 -11.09
C LEU A 353 14.82 10.60 -9.97
N LYS A 354 13.84 11.50 -9.94
CA LYS A 354 12.80 11.51 -8.91
C LYS A 354 11.40 11.64 -9.51
N LEU A 355 10.48 10.81 -9.02
CA LEU A 355 9.04 11.02 -9.17
C LEU A 355 8.54 11.65 -7.88
N GLN A 356 8.30 12.95 -7.90
CA GLN A 356 8.06 13.74 -6.69
C GLN A 356 6.61 13.64 -6.21
N SER A 357 5.67 13.60 -7.15
CA SER A 357 4.26 13.38 -6.84
C SER A 357 3.55 12.74 -8.03
N VAL A 358 2.49 11.98 -7.73
CA VAL A 358 1.49 11.56 -8.71
C VAL A 358 0.10 11.79 -8.09
N ILE A 359 -0.69 12.65 -8.71
CA ILE A 359 -2.01 13.08 -8.24
C ILE A 359 -3.03 12.67 -9.28
N LEU A 360 -4.07 11.96 -8.85
CA LEU A 360 -5.25 11.68 -9.67
C LEU A 360 -6.38 12.62 -9.23
N THR A 361 -6.78 13.52 -10.12
CA THR A 361 -7.86 14.48 -9.90
C THR A 361 -9.23 13.86 -10.21
N ASP A 362 -10.29 14.56 -9.80
CA ASP A 362 -11.68 14.15 -9.98
C ASP A 362 -12.18 14.17 -11.43
N ASP A 363 -11.64 15.09 -12.23
CA ASP A 363 -11.91 15.22 -13.67
C ASP A 363 -11.06 14.25 -14.51
N GLY A 364 -10.33 13.36 -13.83
CA GLY A 364 -9.58 12.28 -14.47
C GLY A 364 -8.24 12.69 -15.05
N LEU A 365 -7.62 13.74 -14.52
CA LEU A 365 -6.25 14.10 -14.85
C LEU A 365 -5.29 13.41 -13.89
N LEU A 366 -4.32 12.69 -14.45
CA LEU A 366 -3.15 12.21 -13.73
C LEU A 366 -2.03 13.24 -13.89
N LEU A 367 -1.74 13.96 -12.81
CA LEU A 367 -0.69 14.98 -12.73
C LEU A 367 0.54 14.37 -12.05
N ALA A 368 1.69 14.41 -12.70
CA ALA A 368 2.94 13.92 -12.14
C ALA A 368 4.04 14.98 -12.20
N SER A 369 4.68 15.22 -11.07
CA SER A 369 5.84 16.10 -10.97
C SER A 369 7.11 15.27 -10.92
N VAL A 370 8.06 15.57 -11.81
CA VAL A 370 9.22 14.73 -12.12
C VAL A 370 10.50 15.54 -12.15
N ASN A 371 11.59 14.91 -11.74
CA ASN A 371 12.95 15.39 -11.96
C ASN A 371 13.72 14.36 -12.76
N VAL A 372 14.08 14.71 -14.00
CA VAL A 372 14.87 13.85 -14.89
C VAL A 372 16.25 14.49 -15.10
N PRO A 373 17.33 13.85 -14.61
CA PRO A 373 18.68 14.38 -14.67
C PRO A 373 19.27 14.21 -16.08
N GLY A 374 19.83 15.30 -16.63
CA GLY A 374 20.57 15.27 -17.90
C GLY A 374 19.69 15.19 -19.17
N GLN A 375 20.34 14.95 -20.31
CA GLN A 375 19.64 14.74 -21.59
C GLN A 375 19.45 13.24 -21.84
N VAL A 376 18.30 12.71 -21.44
CA VAL A 376 17.86 11.35 -21.81
C VAL A 376 16.95 11.41 -23.03
N GLY A 377 17.04 10.39 -23.90
CA GLY A 377 16.28 10.33 -25.14
C GLY A 377 14.80 9.98 -24.94
N GLU A 378 14.49 9.12 -23.97
CA GLU A 378 13.13 8.66 -23.68
C GLU A 378 12.96 8.45 -22.17
N ALA A 379 11.81 8.87 -21.65
CA ALA A 379 11.38 8.63 -20.28
C ALA A 379 9.96 8.05 -20.29
N LYS A 380 9.69 7.13 -19.36
CA LYS A 380 8.38 6.49 -19.21
C LYS A 380 7.86 6.69 -17.79
N LEU A 381 6.59 7.05 -17.67
CA LEU A 381 5.84 7.00 -16.42
C LEU A 381 5.03 5.71 -16.40
N ARG A 382 5.36 4.82 -15.45
CA ARG A 382 4.66 3.56 -15.23
C ARG A 382 3.83 3.62 -13.96
N ILE A 383 2.62 3.07 -13.99
CA ILE A 383 1.75 2.95 -12.83
C ILE A 383 1.49 1.48 -12.55
N PHE A 384 1.62 1.09 -11.29
CA PHE A 384 1.39 -0.25 -10.77
C PHE A 384 0.30 -0.18 -9.72
N LYS A 385 -0.68 -1.08 -9.76
CA LYS A 385 -1.61 -1.20 -8.63
C LYS A 385 -0.99 -2.06 -7.54
N ASN A 386 -1.47 -1.87 -6.32
CA ASN A 386 -0.98 -2.62 -5.16
C ASN A 386 -1.13 -4.14 -5.41
N GLY A 387 -0.03 -4.87 -5.21
CA GLY A 387 0.10 -6.31 -5.45
C GLY A 387 0.47 -6.71 -6.89
N GLU A 388 0.59 -5.77 -7.84
CA GLU A 388 1.01 -6.06 -9.21
C GLU A 388 2.53 -5.90 -9.37
N THR A 389 3.16 -6.83 -10.08
CA THR A 389 4.59 -6.76 -10.44
C THR A 389 4.84 -6.17 -11.83
N LEU A 390 3.79 -6.04 -12.63
CA LEU A 390 3.82 -5.44 -13.97
C LEU A 390 3.01 -4.15 -13.98
N PRO A 391 3.38 -3.15 -14.80
CA PRO A 391 2.66 -1.90 -14.85
C PRO A 391 1.25 -2.12 -15.41
N THR A 392 0.26 -1.49 -14.78
CA THR A 392 -1.10 -1.35 -15.31
C THR A 392 -1.14 -0.33 -16.46
N PHE A 393 -0.35 0.73 -16.35
CA PHE A 393 -0.24 1.80 -17.35
C PHE A 393 1.21 2.16 -17.60
N SER A 394 1.53 2.55 -18.83
CA SER A 394 2.85 3.06 -19.18
C SER A 394 2.75 4.11 -20.29
N TRP A 395 3.18 5.34 -19.98
CA TRP A 395 3.16 6.45 -20.91
C TRP A 395 4.57 6.98 -21.17
N LYS A 396 4.87 7.25 -22.45
CA LYS A 396 6.05 8.02 -22.83
C LYS A 396 5.85 9.45 -22.37
N ILE A 397 6.84 10.01 -21.69
CA ILE A 397 6.84 11.40 -21.24
C ILE A 397 8.02 12.15 -21.84
N ASP A 398 7.84 13.45 -22.05
CA ASP A 398 8.93 14.33 -22.49
C ASP A 398 9.89 14.55 -21.31
N PRO A 399 11.14 14.06 -21.37
CA PRO A 399 12.09 14.17 -20.26
C PRO A 399 12.49 15.62 -19.95
N LYS A 400 12.17 16.58 -20.82
CA LYS A 400 12.42 18.01 -20.58
C LYS A 400 11.35 18.66 -19.71
N LYS A 401 10.18 18.03 -19.55
CA LYS A 401 9.10 18.56 -18.72
C LYS A 401 9.27 18.09 -17.29
N THR A 402 9.09 19.02 -16.36
CA THR A 402 9.03 18.73 -14.92
C THR A 402 7.61 18.43 -14.45
N GLU A 403 6.60 18.83 -15.23
CA GLU A 403 5.19 18.61 -14.94
C GLU A 403 4.54 17.87 -16.11
N ILE A 404 3.93 16.73 -15.80
CA ILE A 404 3.25 15.85 -16.75
C ILE A 404 1.77 15.83 -16.39
N ALA A 405 0.91 16.04 -17.39
CA ALA A 405 -0.53 15.93 -17.25
C ALA A 405 -1.06 14.96 -18.28
N LEU A 406 -1.76 13.92 -17.83
CA LEU A 406 -2.35 12.88 -18.67
C LEU A 406 -3.85 12.82 -18.41
N SER A 407 -4.66 12.97 -19.44
CA SER A 407 -6.12 12.81 -19.33
C SER A 407 -6.49 11.34 -19.49
N LEU A 408 -7.20 10.81 -18.49
CA LEU A 408 -7.67 9.44 -18.44
C LEU A 408 -9.14 9.39 -18.84
N LYS A 409 -9.51 8.36 -19.60
CA LYS A 409 -10.93 8.07 -19.91
C LYS A 409 -11.62 7.45 -18.70
N ASP A 410 -12.94 7.48 -18.66
CA ASP A 410 -13.73 6.87 -17.57
C ASP A 410 -13.35 5.41 -17.30
N ASP A 411 -13.09 4.62 -18.35
CA ASP A 411 -12.64 3.23 -18.23
C ASP A 411 -11.25 3.11 -17.59
N ASP A 412 -10.35 4.06 -17.84
CA ASP A 412 -9.01 4.09 -17.23
C ASP A 412 -9.10 4.52 -15.76
N LEU A 413 -9.97 5.49 -15.44
CA LEU A 413 -10.24 5.91 -14.07
C LEU A 413 -10.78 4.75 -13.22
N ALA A 414 -11.69 3.95 -13.78
CA ALA A 414 -12.25 2.78 -13.11
C ALA A 414 -11.18 1.72 -12.73
N LYS A 415 -9.99 1.77 -13.33
CA LYS A 415 -8.89 0.84 -13.00
C LYS A 415 -8.16 1.23 -11.72
N PHE A 416 -8.30 2.45 -11.19
CA PHE A 416 -7.76 2.88 -9.90
C PHE A 416 -8.63 2.39 -8.71
N ASP A 417 -9.01 1.11 -8.72
CA ASP A 417 -9.92 0.47 -7.76
C ASP A 417 -9.27 0.09 -6.42
N ARG A 418 -7.95 0.24 -6.32
CA ARG A 418 -7.10 -0.01 -5.15
C ARG A 418 -5.92 0.97 -5.16
N PRO A 419 -5.08 1.04 -4.10
CA PRO A 419 -3.91 1.91 -4.11
C PRO A 419 -3.00 1.60 -5.30
N ALA A 420 -2.39 2.63 -5.86
CA ALA A 420 -1.47 2.51 -6.98
C ALA A 420 -0.21 3.32 -6.69
N VAL A 421 0.89 2.93 -7.33
CA VAL A 421 2.18 3.61 -7.25
C VAL A 421 2.68 3.89 -8.65
N GLY A 422 3.29 5.05 -8.85
CA GLY A 422 4.04 5.40 -10.04
C GLY A 422 5.54 5.13 -9.89
N GLN A 423 6.20 4.94 -11.03
CA GLN A 423 7.65 4.85 -11.16
C GLN A 423 8.07 5.50 -12.47
N LEU A 424 9.17 6.25 -12.45
CA LEU A 424 9.83 6.69 -13.67
C LEU A 424 10.85 5.66 -14.12
N GLN A 425 10.92 5.43 -15.42
CA GLN A 425 11.96 4.65 -16.07
C GLN A 425 12.62 5.49 -17.16
N VAL A 426 13.95 5.52 -17.18
CA VAL A 426 14.77 6.19 -18.21
C VAL A 426 15.94 5.30 -18.61
N VAL A 427 16.56 5.59 -19.74
CA VAL A 427 17.83 4.97 -20.13
C VAL A 427 18.93 6.02 -20.04
N ILE A 428 19.91 5.81 -19.16
CA ILE A 428 21.10 6.66 -18.97
C ILE A 428 22.32 5.81 -19.29
N ASP A 429 23.15 6.27 -20.23
CA ASP A 429 24.38 5.57 -20.66
C ASP A 429 24.16 4.09 -21.07
N GLY A 430 23.01 3.80 -21.69
CA GLY A 430 22.62 2.46 -22.11
C GLY A 430 22.16 1.54 -20.97
N GLN A 431 22.08 2.04 -19.73
CA GLN A 431 21.52 1.32 -18.59
C GLN A 431 20.12 1.83 -18.29
N GLU A 432 19.23 0.89 -17.97
CA GLU A 432 17.90 1.22 -17.49
C GLU A 432 17.97 1.66 -16.02
N VAL A 433 17.46 2.85 -15.75
CA VAL A 433 17.42 3.45 -14.41
C VAL A 433 15.97 3.73 -14.05
N THR A 434 15.59 3.41 -12.83
CA THR A 434 14.24 3.66 -12.31
C THR A 434 14.27 4.55 -11.08
N SER A 435 13.21 5.35 -10.88
CA SER A 435 13.05 6.13 -9.65
C SER A 435 12.57 5.26 -8.50
N ALA A 436 12.67 5.78 -7.27
CA ALA A 436 11.83 5.29 -6.19
C ALA A 436 10.33 5.33 -6.56
N LEU A 437 9.55 4.44 -5.95
CA LEU A 437 8.10 4.43 -6.10
C LEU A 437 7.49 5.68 -5.45
N CYS A 438 6.43 6.20 -6.05
CA CYS A 438 5.62 7.29 -5.53
C CYS A 438 4.15 6.86 -5.52
N SER A 439 3.41 7.03 -4.44
CA SER A 439 1.99 6.67 -4.43
C SER A 439 1.16 7.60 -5.31
N VAL A 440 0.10 7.05 -5.91
CA VAL A 440 -0.89 7.82 -6.66
C VAL A 440 -1.95 8.34 -5.69
N GLN A 441 -1.90 9.63 -5.40
CA GLN A 441 -2.82 10.30 -4.49
C GLN A 441 -4.17 10.57 -5.15
N GLN A 442 -5.23 9.96 -4.66
CA GLN A 442 -6.60 10.13 -5.16
C GLN A 442 -7.33 11.19 -4.32
N LEU A 443 -6.93 12.45 -4.52
CA LEU A 443 -7.24 13.57 -3.62
C LEU A 443 -8.72 13.74 -3.28
N ALA A 444 -9.60 13.44 -4.22
CA ALA A 444 -11.04 13.64 -4.04
C ALA A 444 -11.83 12.38 -3.67
N ARG A 445 -11.19 11.21 -3.65
CA ARG A 445 -11.82 9.96 -3.21
C ARG A 445 -12.06 9.91 -1.71
N LEU A 446 -11.20 10.58 -0.93
CA LEU A 446 -11.34 10.79 0.52
C LEU A 446 -12.72 11.35 0.89
N LEU A 447 -13.28 12.19 0.01
CA LEU A 447 -14.57 12.84 0.24
C LEU A 447 -15.77 11.98 -0.18
N ARG A 448 -15.58 11.00 -1.07
CA ARG A 448 -16.67 10.23 -1.72
C ARG A 448 -16.89 8.83 -1.11
N ASP A 449 -15.83 8.12 -0.72
CA ASP A 449 -15.88 6.68 -0.37
C ASP A 449 -16.29 6.37 1.10
N ARG A 450 -17.01 7.29 1.75
CA ARG A 450 -17.59 7.11 3.09
C ARG A 450 -18.65 5.98 3.21
N THR A 451 -18.92 5.15 2.18
CA THR A 451 -20.23 4.48 2.05
C THR A 451 -20.34 2.96 1.82
N ALA A 452 -19.32 2.12 1.56
CA ALA A 452 -19.61 0.67 1.43
C ALA A 452 -18.42 -0.31 1.52
N GLY A 453 -18.63 -1.50 2.11
CA GLY A 453 -17.68 -2.63 2.05
C GLY A 453 -18.24 -4.03 2.39
N THR A 454 -17.38 -5.05 2.16
CA THR A 454 -17.31 -6.46 2.67
C THR A 454 -17.68 -7.67 1.77
N ALA A 455 -17.19 -8.89 2.14
CA ALA A 455 -16.67 -10.02 1.31
C ALA A 455 -17.08 -11.48 1.73
N GLY A 456 -16.78 -12.53 0.90
CA GLY A 456 -16.33 -13.94 1.30
C GLY A 456 -17.17 -15.24 0.99
N GLY A 457 -16.55 -16.46 0.81
CA GLY A 457 -17.10 -17.84 1.18
C GLY A 457 -16.81 -19.15 0.33
N ASN A 458 -16.37 -20.32 0.93
CA ASN A 458 -15.09 -21.17 0.78
C ASN A 458 -14.97 -22.60 0.05
N ARG A 459 -15.91 -23.21 -0.71
CA ARG A 459 -15.62 -24.44 -1.55
C ARG A 459 -16.31 -24.46 -2.91
N LEU A 460 -17.59 -24.11 -2.91
CA LEU A 460 -18.15 -23.38 -4.04
C LEU A 460 -17.24 -22.18 -4.35
N GLN A 461 -16.62 -21.52 -3.34
CA GLN A 461 -15.45 -20.64 -3.54
C GLN A 461 -14.39 -21.31 -4.42
N ARG A 462 -13.76 -22.44 -4.06
CA ARG A 462 -12.74 -23.06 -4.95
C ARG A 462 -13.20 -23.25 -6.40
N VAL A 463 -14.38 -23.81 -6.65
CA VAL A 463 -14.93 -23.90 -8.03
C VAL A 463 -15.17 -22.50 -8.62
N MET A 464 -15.71 -21.56 -7.84
CA MET A 464 -15.89 -20.14 -8.16
C MET A 464 -14.58 -19.33 -8.13
N GLU A 465 -13.43 -19.87 -7.74
CA GLU A 465 -12.18 -19.15 -7.49
C GLU A 465 -11.10 -19.62 -8.43
N SER A 466 -11.17 -20.87 -8.91
CA SER A 466 -10.17 -21.46 -9.81
C SER A 466 -10.76 -22.38 -10.87
N GLY A 467 -12.08 -22.65 -10.85
CA GLY A 467 -12.71 -23.64 -11.73
C GLY A 467 -12.32 -25.09 -11.42
N ASP A 468 -11.46 -25.31 -10.43
CA ASP A 468 -10.90 -26.61 -10.09
C ASP A 468 -11.98 -27.56 -9.56
N GLY A 469 -12.08 -28.75 -10.15
CA GLY A 469 -13.10 -29.74 -9.84
C GLY A 469 -14.50 -29.43 -10.40
N LEU A 470 -14.64 -28.58 -11.43
CA LEU A 470 -15.94 -28.12 -11.94
C LEU A 470 -16.82 -29.27 -12.42
N VAL A 471 -16.24 -30.21 -13.18
CA VAL A 471 -16.99 -31.34 -13.75
C VAL A 471 -17.32 -32.35 -12.67
N GLU A 472 -16.38 -32.67 -11.79
CA GLU A 472 -16.59 -33.57 -10.65
C GLU A 472 -17.62 -33.01 -9.67
N TYR A 473 -17.66 -31.68 -9.50
CA TYR A 473 -18.68 -31.01 -8.70
C TYR A 473 -20.05 -31.17 -9.34
N ILE A 474 -20.19 -30.85 -10.63
CA ILE A 474 -21.46 -30.99 -11.37
C ILE A 474 -21.93 -32.45 -11.40
N ASP A 475 -21.02 -33.38 -11.65
CA ASP A 475 -21.29 -34.82 -11.68
C ASP A 475 -21.69 -35.35 -10.27
N GLY A 476 -21.26 -34.68 -9.19
CA GLY A 476 -21.66 -34.97 -7.81
C GLY A 476 -22.98 -34.34 -7.34
N LEU A 477 -23.64 -33.49 -8.15
CA LEU A 477 -24.87 -32.78 -7.77
C LEU A 477 -26.16 -33.63 -7.82
N GLY A 478 -26.09 -34.86 -8.33
CA GLY A 478 -27.15 -35.86 -8.19
C GLY A 478 -28.40 -35.68 -9.08
N GLY A 479 -28.38 -34.81 -10.11
CA GLY A 479 -29.49 -34.67 -11.08
C GLY A 479 -29.23 -33.65 -12.20
N ILE A 480 -29.99 -33.74 -13.32
CA ILE A 480 -29.96 -32.72 -14.39
C ILE A 480 -30.39 -31.34 -13.84
N ASP A 481 -31.41 -31.30 -12.98
CA ASP A 481 -31.88 -30.04 -12.36
C ASP A 481 -30.81 -29.37 -11.51
N ALA A 482 -30.08 -30.15 -10.71
CA ALA A 482 -29.04 -29.60 -9.85
C ALA A 482 -27.85 -29.06 -10.67
N ALA A 483 -27.53 -29.70 -11.81
CA ALA A 483 -26.56 -29.17 -12.77
C ALA A 483 -27.03 -27.88 -13.43
N ILE A 484 -28.32 -27.80 -13.84
CA ILE A 484 -28.94 -26.58 -14.37
C ILE A 484 -28.86 -25.45 -13.35
N ASP A 485 -29.30 -25.70 -12.12
CA ASP A 485 -29.28 -24.72 -11.02
C ASP A 485 -27.87 -24.22 -10.74
N PHE A 486 -26.89 -25.11 -10.71
CA PHE A 486 -25.49 -24.73 -10.52
C PHE A 486 -24.98 -23.87 -11.67
N MET A 487 -25.20 -24.28 -12.92
CA MET A 487 -24.75 -23.53 -14.08
C MET A 487 -25.36 -22.13 -14.10
N ASN A 488 -26.67 -22.03 -13.84
CA ASN A 488 -27.42 -20.77 -13.82
C ASN A 488 -26.94 -19.79 -12.73
N ASN A 489 -26.49 -20.30 -11.58
CA ASN A 489 -26.19 -19.47 -10.42
C ASN A 489 -24.67 -19.33 -10.10
N THR A 490 -23.79 -19.89 -10.92
CA THR A 490 -22.33 -19.90 -10.65
C THR A 490 -21.51 -19.14 -11.68
N THR A 491 -20.55 -18.35 -11.18
CA THR A 491 -19.52 -17.68 -11.98
C THR A 491 -18.14 -17.97 -11.40
N ILE A 492 -17.24 -18.47 -12.24
CA ILE A 492 -15.84 -18.73 -11.90
C ILE A 492 -15.04 -17.44 -11.99
N ARG A 493 -14.30 -17.15 -10.91
CA ARG A 493 -13.53 -15.93 -10.74
C ARG A 493 -12.12 -16.10 -11.28
N PHE A 494 -11.42 -17.19 -10.99
CA PHE A 494 -9.96 -17.27 -11.14
C PHE A 494 -9.30 -16.09 -10.37
N HIS A 495 -9.03 -16.30 -9.08
CA HIS A 495 -8.31 -15.28 -8.30
C HIS A 495 -6.85 -15.22 -8.74
N ASP A 496 -6.32 -13.99 -8.81
CA ASP A 496 -4.90 -13.70 -8.88
C ASP A 496 -4.25 -14.31 -7.63
N ALA A 497 -3.74 -15.54 -7.75
CA ALA A 497 -2.92 -16.09 -6.69
C ALA A 497 -1.69 -15.20 -6.61
N ALA A 498 -1.57 -14.43 -5.52
CA ALA A 498 -0.30 -13.84 -5.13
C ALA A 498 0.74 -14.96 -5.24
N ALA A 499 1.79 -14.71 -6.02
CA ALA A 499 2.86 -15.66 -6.26
C ALA A 499 3.32 -16.23 -4.92
N SER A 500 2.89 -17.45 -4.61
CA SER A 500 3.38 -18.18 -3.48
C SER A 500 4.81 -18.57 -3.82
N GLY A 501 5.75 -17.82 -3.24
CA GLY A 501 7.08 -18.29 -2.87
C GLY A 501 8.00 -18.79 -3.98
N GLU A 502 9.15 -18.12 -4.04
CA GLU A 502 10.41 -18.58 -4.65
C GLU A 502 10.51 -18.53 -6.17
N GLY A 503 11.62 -17.92 -6.60
CA GLY A 503 11.94 -17.66 -7.98
C GLY A 503 12.10 -18.95 -8.78
N GLY A 504 11.58 -18.91 -10.00
CA GLY A 504 11.88 -19.90 -11.03
C GLY A 504 11.23 -19.45 -12.32
N GLY A 505 12.03 -19.22 -13.36
CA GLY A 505 11.57 -19.01 -14.74
C GLY A 505 10.92 -20.26 -15.33
N GLY A 506 9.88 -20.78 -14.66
CA GLY A 506 9.07 -21.88 -15.13
C GLY A 506 8.03 -21.38 -16.12
N ARG A 507 7.90 -22.08 -17.26
CA ARG A 507 6.78 -21.89 -18.19
C ARG A 507 5.47 -21.93 -17.40
N TRP A 508 4.62 -20.92 -17.62
CA TRP A 508 3.25 -20.91 -17.08
C TRP A 508 2.57 -22.22 -17.46
N ARG A 509 2.06 -22.94 -16.45
CA ARG A 509 1.29 -24.17 -16.63
C ARG A 509 -0.20 -23.82 -16.60
N PRO A 510 -0.97 -24.23 -17.60
CA PRO A 510 -2.44 -24.09 -17.58
C PRO A 510 -3.01 -24.68 -16.29
N ARG A 511 -4.00 -24.03 -15.68
CA ARG A 511 -4.86 -24.73 -14.71
C ARG A 511 -5.77 -25.67 -15.50
N ASP A 512 -5.84 -26.94 -15.09
CA ASP A 512 -6.72 -27.93 -15.71
C ASP A 512 -7.93 -28.21 -14.79
N PRO A 513 -9.08 -27.56 -15.03
CA PRO A 513 -10.29 -27.78 -14.25
C PRO A 513 -10.95 -29.15 -14.52
N PHE A 514 -10.34 -30.02 -15.34
CA PHE A 514 -10.81 -31.34 -15.75
C PHE A 514 -9.79 -32.45 -15.42
N SER A 515 -8.87 -32.22 -14.49
CA SER A 515 -7.74 -33.14 -14.19
C SER A 515 -8.08 -34.37 -13.34
N GLY A 516 -9.37 -34.69 -13.14
CA GLY A 516 -9.81 -35.95 -12.52
C GLY A 516 -10.01 -37.09 -13.52
N ASP A 517 -10.06 -38.33 -13.00
CA ASP A 517 -10.54 -39.51 -13.74
C ASP A 517 -12.03 -39.33 -14.07
N ILE A 518 -12.33 -38.67 -15.19
CA ILE A 518 -13.69 -38.43 -15.68
C ILE A 518 -14.22 -39.74 -16.28
N PRO A 519 -15.36 -40.29 -15.82
CA PRO A 519 -15.97 -41.45 -16.45
C PRO A 519 -16.42 -41.14 -17.88
N ASP A 520 -16.28 -42.10 -18.81
CA ASP A 520 -16.69 -41.97 -20.22
C ASP A 520 -18.19 -41.69 -20.42
N HIS A 521 -18.99 -41.85 -19.36
CA HIS A 521 -20.44 -41.70 -19.36
C HIS A 521 -20.92 -41.07 -18.05
N TRP A 522 -21.99 -40.28 -18.15
CA TRP A 522 -22.60 -39.58 -17.02
C TRP A 522 -23.28 -40.62 -16.09
N GLU A 523 -22.90 -40.71 -14.80
CA GLU A 523 -23.48 -41.67 -13.84
C GLU A 523 -24.83 -41.22 -13.23
N ILE A 524 -25.17 -39.94 -13.33
CA ILE A 524 -26.43 -39.40 -12.81
C ILE A 524 -27.63 -39.85 -13.66
N GLY A 525 -28.63 -40.43 -13.00
CA GLY A 525 -29.92 -40.76 -13.61
C GLY A 525 -30.65 -39.54 -14.18
N SER A 526 -31.49 -39.78 -15.19
CA SER A 526 -32.30 -38.80 -15.92
C SER A 526 -33.45 -38.18 -15.12
N SER A 527 -33.34 -38.06 -13.79
CA SER A 527 -34.38 -37.46 -12.95
C SER A 527 -34.21 -35.95 -12.88
N GLY A 528 -35.20 -35.21 -13.40
CA GLY A 528 -35.38 -33.79 -13.10
C GLY A 528 -35.72 -32.87 -14.28
N GLY A 529 -34.96 -32.93 -15.39
CA GLY A 529 -35.05 -31.95 -16.48
C GLY A 529 -34.69 -32.52 -17.86
N SER A 530 -34.71 -31.69 -18.91
CA SER A 530 -34.40 -32.11 -20.29
C SER A 530 -32.96 -31.81 -20.70
N VAL A 531 -32.45 -32.55 -21.69
CA VAL A 531 -31.14 -32.28 -22.32
C VAL A 531 -31.11 -30.88 -22.96
N GLY A 532 -32.26 -30.39 -23.44
CA GLY A 532 -32.43 -29.03 -23.94
C GLY A 532 -32.21 -27.98 -22.85
N ASP A 533 -32.82 -28.14 -21.68
CA ASP A 533 -32.68 -27.18 -20.56
C ASP A 533 -31.24 -27.16 -20.04
N LEU A 534 -30.58 -28.32 -19.98
CA LEU A 534 -29.16 -28.41 -19.62
C LEU A 534 -28.26 -27.72 -20.65
N ARG A 535 -28.54 -27.90 -21.94
CA ARG A 535 -27.82 -27.22 -23.03
C ARG A 535 -27.93 -25.70 -22.90
N ASP A 536 -29.13 -25.21 -22.64
CA ASP A 536 -29.38 -23.78 -22.48
C ASP A 536 -28.65 -23.23 -21.24
N ALA A 537 -28.68 -23.95 -20.11
CA ALA A 537 -27.94 -23.57 -18.90
C ALA A 537 -26.41 -23.52 -19.11
N ILE A 538 -25.84 -24.48 -19.85
CA ILE A 538 -24.42 -24.50 -20.22
C ILE A 538 -24.08 -23.34 -21.15
N TRP A 539 -24.94 -23.09 -22.14
CA TRP A 539 -24.76 -21.98 -23.06
C TRP A 539 -24.78 -20.64 -22.32
N GLU A 540 -25.76 -20.42 -21.45
CA GLU A 540 -25.83 -19.23 -20.62
C GLU A 540 -24.63 -19.10 -19.67
N PHE A 541 -24.13 -20.21 -19.12
CA PHE A 541 -22.91 -20.21 -18.30
C PHE A 541 -21.73 -19.67 -19.10
N VAL A 542 -21.49 -20.20 -20.31
CA VAL A 542 -20.41 -19.72 -21.19
C VAL A 542 -20.60 -18.24 -21.53
N GLN A 543 -21.80 -17.85 -21.94
CA GLN A 543 -22.10 -16.47 -22.30
C GLN A 543 -21.92 -15.52 -21.09
N ARG A 544 -22.34 -15.92 -19.89
CA ARG A 544 -22.08 -15.15 -18.66
C ARG A 544 -20.59 -14.93 -18.42
N HIS A 545 -19.73 -15.92 -18.66
CA HIS A 545 -18.28 -15.78 -18.46
C HIS A 545 -17.64 -14.90 -19.53
N ILE A 546 -18.13 -14.97 -20.77
CA ILE A 546 -17.74 -14.03 -21.84
C ILE A 546 -18.04 -12.60 -21.37
N HIS A 547 -19.30 -12.29 -21.06
CA HIS A 547 -19.73 -10.92 -20.74
C HIS A 547 -19.20 -10.40 -19.39
N MET A 548 -19.26 -11.22 -18.33
CA MET A 548 -18.93 -10.77 -16.97
C MET A 548 -17.43 -10.85 -16.64
N ARG A 549 -16.65 -11.65 -17.39
CA ARG A 549 -15.23 -11.89 -17.10
C ARG A 549 -14.33 -11.53 -18.29
N LEU A 550 -14.45 -12.20 -19.43
CA LEU A 550 -13.53 -11.99 -20.57
C LEU A 550 -13.64 -10.57 -21.13
N GLU A 551 -14.86 -10.08 -21.37
CA GLU A 551 -15.10 -8.70 -21.81
C GLU A 551 -14.67 -7.69 -20.75
N ARG A 552 -14.82 -8.00 -19.45
CA ARG A 552 -14.31 -7.16 -18.36
C ARG A 552 -12.78 -7.07 -18.36
N HIS A 553 -12.08 -8.18 -18.62
CA HIS A 553 -10.62 -8.17 -18.79
C HIS A 553 -10.23 -7.40 -20.06
N ALA A 554 -10.96 -7.60 -21.17
CA ALA A 554 -10.75 -6.87 -22.42
C ALA A 554 -10.92 -5.36 -22.23
N GLY A 555 -11.98 -4.91 -21.57
CA GLY A 555 -12.19 -3.49 -21.24
C GLY A 555 -11.12 -2.95 -20.28
N ARG A 556 -10.58 -3.78 -19.39
CA ARG A 556 -9.50 -3.38 -18.47
C ARG A 556 -8.13 -3.31 -19.14
N GLY A 557 -7.83 -4.18 -20.11
CA GLY A 557 -6.54 -4.26 -20.81
C GLY A 557 -5.32 -4.35 -19.87
N ASN A 558 -5.42 -5.06 -18.75
CA ASN A 558 -4.32 -5.20 -17.78
C ASN A 558 -3.44 -6.41 -18.12
N LEU A 559 -2.16 -6.20 -18.41
CA LEU A 559 -1.21 -7.26 -18.75
C LEU A 559 -1.04 -8.28 -17.61
N GLY A 560 -1.07 -7.84 -16.35
CA GLY A 560 -1.02 -8.75 -15.20
C GLY A 560 -2.19 -9.75 -15.15
N GLY A 561 -3.32 -9.40 -15.76
CA GLY A 561 -4.48 -10.27 -15.89
C GLY A 561 -4.41 -11.28 -17.05
N LEU A 562 -3.31 -11.33 -17.82
CA LEU A 562 -3.19 -12.19 -19.00
C LEU A 562 -3.32 -13.68 -18.67
N ALA A 563 -2.61 -14.16 -17.67
CA ALA A 563 -2.70 -15.55 -17.22
C ALA A 563 -4.15 -15.91 -16.82
N ASN A 564 -4.79 -15.02 -16.06
CA ASN A 564 -6.16 -15.19 -15.59
C ASN A 564 -7.18 -15.25 -16.73
N PHE A 565 -7.04 -14.32 -17.68
CA PHE A 565 -7.85 -14.29 -18.89
C PHE A 565 -7.73 -15.61 -19.66
N LEU A 566 -6.50 -16.11 -19.84
CA LEU A 566 -6.26 -17.34 -20.59
C LEU A 566 -6.79 -18.59 -19.86
N ASP A 567 -6.75 -18.61 -18.52
CA ASP A 567 -7.38 -19.66 -17.72
C ASP A 567 -8.90 -19.66 -17.92
N ILE A 568 -9.56 -18.50 -17.86
CA ILE A 568 -11.01 -18.39 -18.14
C ILE A 568 -11.30 -18.82 -19.57
N TYR A 569 -10.56 -18.28 -20.54
CA TYR A 569 -10.69 -18.54 -21.98
C TYR A 569 -10.65 -20.05 -22.27
N ARG A 570 -9.65 -20.75 -21.73
CA ARG A 570 -9.51 -22.20 -21.90
C ARG A 570 -10.63 -22.96 -21.20
N THR A 571 -10.99 -22.56 -20.00
CA THR A 571 -12.04 -23.22 -19.22
C THR A 571 -13.37 -23.22 -19.96
N VAL A 572 -13.82 -22.05 -20.44
CA VAL A 572 -15.09 -21.97 -21.17
C VAL A 572 -15.02 -22.59 -22.57
N SER A 573 -13.86 -22.59 -23.22
CA SER A 573 -13.65 -23.31 -24.47
C SER A 573 -13.77 -24.83 -24.26
N ARG A 574 -13.16 -25.36 -23.19
CA ARG A 574 -13.20 -26.78 -22.86
C ARG A 574 -14.55 -27.24 -22.33
N VAL A 575 -15.31 -26.37 -21.65
CA VAL A 575 -16.73 -26.64 -21.34
C VAL A 575 -17.47 -27.01 -22.64
N LEU A 576 -17.44 -26.15 -23.66
CA LEU A 576 -18.13 -26.41 -24.92
C LEU A 576 -17.67 -27.71 -25.59
N LEU A 577 -16.35 -27.97 -25.60
CA LEU A 577 -15.76 -29.16 -26.21
C LEU A 577 -16.07 -30.45 -25.43
N ALA A 578 -16.07 -30.39 -24.09
CA ALA A 578 -16.36 -31.54 -23.24
C ALA A 578 -17.80 -32.00 -23.34
N TRP A 579 -18.74 -31.07 -23.23
CA TRP A 579 -20.16 -31.40 -23.36
C TRP A 579 -20.59 -31.65 -24.82
N HIS A 580 -19.75 -31.36 -25.82
CA HIS A 580 -19.97 -31.78 -27.20
C HIS A 580 -19.79 -33.30 -27.39
N ASN A 581 -18.82 -33.88 -26.66
CA ASN A 581 -18.53 -35.31 -26.73
C ASN A 581 -19.49 -36.15 -25.87
N ARG A 582 -20.31 -35.52 -25.02
CA ARG A 582 -21.24 -36.21 -24.11
C ARG A 582 -22.64 -36.40 -24.71
N ARG A 583 -23.26 -37.54 -24.38
CA ARG A 583 -24.64 -37.89 -24.75
C ARG A 583 -25.47 -38.27 -23.53
N ILE A 584 -26.75 -37.91 -23.55
CA ILE A 584 -27.75 -38.35 -22.57
C ILE A 584 -28.95 -38.89 -23.38
N SER A 585 -29.30 -40.17 -23.18
CA SER A 585 -30.40 -40.83 -23.91
C SER A 585 -30.33 -40.59 -25.44
N ASP A 586 -29.16 -40.84 -26.02
CA ASP A 586 -28.79 -40.66 -27.44
C ASP A 586 -28.70 -39.21 -27.97
N GLU A 587 -29.09 -38.20 -27.20
CA GLU A 587 -28.96 -36.79 -27.58
C GLU A 587 -27.60 -36.21 -27.18
N ILE A 588 -26.96 -35.46 -28.08
CA ILE A 588 -25.73 -34.71 -27.78
C ILE A 588 -26.08 -33.49 -26.91
N VAL A 589 -25.38 -33.32 -25.79
CA VAL A 589 -25.65 -32.22 -24.86
C VAL A 589 -25.38 -30.86 -25.53
N ILE A 590 -24.18 -30.65 -26.08
CA ILE A 590 -23.82 -29.42 -26.84
C ILE A 590 -23.58 -29.73 -28.33
N PRO A 591 -24.52 -29.41 -29.23
CA PRO A 591 -24.33 -29.66 -30.67
C PRO A 591 -23.23 -28.80 -31.30
N ALA A 592 -22.63 -29.26 -32.40
CA ALA A 592 -21.52 -28.59 -33.09
C ALA A 592 -21.76 -27.09 -33.41
N PRO A 593 -22.96 -26.63 -33.82
CA PRO A 593 -23.21 -25.19 -34.02
C PRO A 593 -22.97 -24.35 -32.76
N PHE A 594 -23.32 -24.84 -31.57
CA PHE A 594 -23.09 -24.14 -30.30
C PHE A 594 -21.60 -24.07 -29.99
N VAL A 595 -20.85 -25.15 -30.19
CA VAL A 595 -19.39 -25.16 -30.03
C VAL A 595 -18.75 -24.14 -30.97
N THR A 596 -19.08 -24.19 -32.27
CA THR A 596 -18.45 -23.29 -33.26
C THR A 596 -18.76 -21.82 -33.01
N ARG A 597 -19.99 -21.50 -32.60
CA ARG A 597 -20.37 -20.14 -32.23
C ARG A 597 -19.68 -19.68 -30.94
N GLY A 598 -19.72 -20.50 -29.89
CA GLY A 598 -19.14 -20.15 -28.60
C GLY A 598 -17.62 -19.99 -28.66
N LEU A 599 -16.90 -20.87 -29.35
CA LEU A 599 -15.45 -20.72 -29.56
C LEU A 599 -15.13 -19.45 -30.37
N GLN A 600 -15.97 -19.10 -31.34
CA GLN A 600 -15.81 -17.85 -32.08
C GLN A 600 -16.02 -16.61 -31.19
N ASP A 601 -17.04 -16.62 -30.33
CA ASP A 601 -17.33 -15.52 -29.39
C ASP A 601 -16.18 -15.37 -28.37
N ILE A 602 -15.71 -16.49 -27.79
CA ILE A 602 -14.56 -16.53 -26.88
C ILE A 602 -13.30 -16.00 -27.57
N LEU A 603 -12.99 -16.45 -28.79
CA LEU A 603 -11.85 -15.99 -29.57
C LEU A 603 -11.92 -14.47 -29.83
N ALA A 604 -13.10 -13.95 -30.16
CA ALA A 604 -13.31 -12.52 -30.41
C ALA A 604 -13.00 -11.65 -29.18
N THR A 605 -13.19 -12.14 -27.94
CA THR A 605 -12.81 -11.37 -26.74
C THR A 605 -11.30 -11.17 -26.62
N LEU A 606 -10.49 -12.07 -27.17
CA LEU A 606 -9.03 -12.00 -27.12
C LEU A 606 -8.45 -11.18 -28.29
N ILE A 607 -8.92 -11.46 -29.51
CA ILE A 607 -8.33 -10.93 -30.76
C ILE A 607 -9.21 -9.93 -31.52
N GLY A 608 -10.38 -9.59 -30.99
CA GLY A 608 -11.35 -8.67 -31.60
C GLY A 608 -12.24 -9.38 -32.63
N ALA A 609 -13.47 -8.89 -32.81
CA ALA A 609 -14.44 -9.50 -33.73
C ALA A 609 -14.02 -9.42 -35.21
N ARG A 610 -14.51 -10.37 -36.03
CA ARG A 610 -14.20 -10.46 -37.47
C ARG A 610 -15.11 -9.54 -38.31
N GLY A 611 -14.57 -8.46 -38.90
CA GLY A 611 -15.27 -7.59 -39.88
C GLY A 611 -14.90 -6.10 -39.75
N ASP A 612 -14.89 -5.34 -40.86
CA ASP A 612 -14.33 -3.98 -40.96
C ASP A 612 -15.04 -2.87 -40.15
N ALA A 613 -14.20 -1.98 -39.62
CA ALA A 613 -14.39 -0.57 -39.26
C ALA A 613 -15.31 -0.12 -38.10
N GLN A 614 -16.16 -0.99 -37.53
CA GLN A 614 -17.03 -0.61 -36.39
C GLN A 614 -17.15 -1.67 -35.28
N ALA A 615 -16.20 -2.60 -35.16
CA ALA A 615 -16.15 -3.45 -33.96
C ALA A 615 -15.79 -2.56 -32.75
N GLU A 616 -16.76 -2.26 -31.89
CA GLU A 616 -16.62 -1.36 -30.74
C GLU A 616 -15.56 -1.81 -29.71
N ALA A 617 -15.04 -3.04 -29.80
CA ALA A 617 -14.01 -3.57 -28.90
C ALA A 617 -12.84 -4.24 -29.65
N PRO A 618 -11.59 -3.78 -29.48
CA PRO A 618 -10.41 -4.26 -30.22
C PRO A 618 -9.88 -5.63 -29.75
N GLY A 619 -10.51 -6.25 -28.76
CA GLY A 619 -10.04 -7.48 -28.11
C GLY A 619 -8.97 -7.21 -27.04
N PHE A 620 -8.84 -8.14 -26.09
CA PHE A 620 -7.98 -7.98 -24.92
C PHE A 620 -6.51 -7.73 -25.26
N GLY A 621 -5.95 -8.42 -26.27
CA GLY A 621 -4.55 -8.23 -26.64
C GLY A 621 -4.25 -6.81 -27.12
N LYS A 622 -5.12 -6.24 -27.96
CA LYS A 622 -4.99 -4.84 -28.41
C LYS A 622 -5.27 -3.86 -27.28
N ALA A 623 -6.22 -4.15 -26.38
CA ALA A 623 -6.48 -3.32 -25.21
C ALA A 623 -5.27 -3.26 -24.23
N ILE A 624 -4.53 -4.36 -24.07
CA ILE A 624 -3.26 -4.36 -23.32
C ILE A 624 -2.22 -3.48 -24.02
N LEU A 625 -2.05 -3.68 -25.33
CA LEU A 625 -1.11 -2.89 -26.12
C LEU A 625 -1.46 -1.40 -26.05
N ASP A 626 -2.76 -1.06 -26.05
CA ASP A 626 -3.23 0.31 -25.93
C ASP A 626 -2.93 0.94 -24.56
N ASN A 627 -2.98 0.16 -23.47
CA ASN A 627 -2.61 0.65 -22.12
C ASN A 627 -1.09 0.70 -21.89
N LEU A 628 -0.33 -0.08 -22.66
CA LEU A 628 1.12 -0.25 -22.55
C LEU A 628 1.84 0.15 -23.85
N LYS A 629 1.37 1.20 -24.54
CA LYS A 629 1.96 1.71 -25.80
C LYS A 629 3.44 2.07 -25.68
N ALA A 630 3.90 2.40 -24.48
CA ALA A 630 5.30 2.69 -24.23
C ALA A 630 6.16 1.42 -23.97
N ASP A 631 5.53 0.26 -23.76
CA ASP A 631 6.16 -1.01 -23.39
C ASP A 631 5.67 -2.17 -24.30
N GLU A 632 5.53 -1.90 -25.60
CA GLU A 632 5.04 -2.90 -26.57
C GLU A 632 5.89 -4.18 -26.58
N GLU A 633 7.22 -4.06 -26.46
CA GLU A 633 8.12 -5.23 -26.39
C GLU A 633 7.83 -6.12 -25.17
N LEU A 634 7.50 -5.53 -24.01
CA LEU A 634 7.10 -6.28 -22.83
C LEU A 634 5.77 -7.01 -23.08
N VAL A 635 4.80 -6.33 -23.69
CA VAL A 635 3.51 -6.94 -24.07
C VAL A 635 3.73 -8.13 -25.01
N ARG A 636 4.53 -7.94 -26.06
CA ARG A 636 4.86 -8.99 -27.04
C ARG A 636 5.60 -10.15 -26.38
N ALA A 637 6.58 -9.86 -25.51
CA ALA A 637 7.31 -10.87 -24.76
C ALA A 637 6.37 -11.71 -23.88
N GLU A 638 5.45 -11.09 -23.17
CA GLU A 638 4.48 -11.77 -22.30
C GLU A 638 3.45 -12.58 -23.09
N LEU A 639 2.91 -12.05 -24.20
CA LEU A 639 2.01 -12.79 -25.09
C LEU A 639 2.69 -14.03 -25.69
N ASN A 640 3.95 -13.91 -26.11
CA ASN A 640 4.75 -15.03 -26.59
C ASN A 640 5.08 -16.02 -25.44
N ARG A 641 5.45 -15.53 -24.26
CA ARG A 641 5.75 -16.34 -23.07
C ARG A 641 4.55 -17.19 -22.65
N HIS A 642 3.34 -16.63 -22.75
CA HIS A 642 2.07 -17.32 -22.51
C HIS A 642 1.55 -18.13 -23.71
N ARG A 643 2.29 -18.18 -24.82
CA ARG A 643 1.97 -18.94 -26.04
C ARG A 643 0.60 -18.57 -26.64
N VAL A 644 0.20 -17.30 -26.53
CA VAL A 644 -1.08 -16.81 -27.07
C VAL A 644 -1.27 -17.15 -28.55
N PRO A 645 -0.26 -16.99 -29.45
CA PRO A 645 -0.39 -17.40 -30.86
C PRO A 645 -0.77 -18.87 -31.06
N ALA A 646 -0.22 -19.78 -30.26
CA ALA A 646 -0.52 -21.20 -30.34
C ALA A 646 -1.94 -21.51 -29.80
N ILE A 647 -2.39 -20.82 -28.73
CA ILE A 647 -3.73 -20.98 -28.15
C ILE A 647 -4.82 -20.60 -29.16
N ILE A 648 -4.70 -19.44 -29.80
CA ILE A 648 -5.71 -18.96 -30.76
C ILE A 648 -5.75 -19.82 -32.03
N ARG A 649 -4.60 -20.31 -32.50
CA ARG A 649 -4.55 -21.27 -33.62
C ARG A 649 -5.18 -22.61 -33.25
N ALA A 650 -4.84 -23.18 -32.11
CA ALA A 650 -5.45 -24.42 -31.63
C ALA A 650 -6.97 -24.29 -31.50
N THR A 651 -7.47 -23.17 -30.96
CA THR A 651 -8.91 -22.90 -30.87
C THR A 651 -9.59 -22.94 -32.24
N VAL A 652 -8.97 -22.34 -33.26
CA VAL A 652 -9.49 -22.34 -34.63
C VAL A 652 -9.47 -23.74 -35.26
N GLU A 653 -8.40 -24.50 -35.08
CA GLU A 653 -8.31 -25.86 -35.64
C GLU A 653 -9.33 -26.81 -35.01
N GLU A 654 -9.56 -26.73 -33.70
CA GLU A 654 -10.60 -27.53 -33.02
C GLU A 654 -12.01 -27.12 -33.49
N MET A 655 -12.25 -25.82 -33.63
CA MET A 655 -13.51 -25.30 -34.19
C MET A 655 -13.76 -25.82 -35.62
N ILE A 656 -12.72 -25.89 -36.45
CA ILE A 656 -12.78 -26.46 -37.81
C ILE A 656 -13.05 -27.96 -37.75
N MET A 657 -12.38 -28.69 -36.86
CA MET A 657 -12.51 -30.13 -36.71
C MET A 657 -13.93 -30.52 -36.30
N VAL A 658 -14.48 -29.87 -35.26
CA VAL A 658 -15.87 -30.08 -34.80
C VAL A 658 -16.87 -29.87 -35.94
N ARG A 659 -16.72 -28.78 -36.70
CA ARG A 659 -17.58 -28.49 -37.86
C ARG A 659 -17.43 -29.55 -38.95
N SER A 660 -16.19 -29.91 -39.27
CA SER A 660 -15.85 -30.87 -40.33
C SER A 660 -16.48 -32.22 -40.06
N ILE A 661 -16.35 -32.75 -38.84
CA ILE A 661 -16.93 -34.03 -38.41
C ILE A 661 -18.46 -33.96 -38.45
N ALA A 662 -19.05 -32.94 -37.82
CA ALA A 662 -20.50 -32.83 -37.71
C ALA A 662 -21.21 -32.63 -39.06
N GLN A 663 -20.57 -31.91 -40.00
CA GLN A 663 -21.16 -31.59 -41.31
C GLN A 663 -20.60 -32.44 -42.46
N LYS A 664 -19.68 -33.37 -42.18
CA LYS A 664 -18.93 -34.14 -43.19
C LYS A 664 -18.29 -33.26 -44.27
N ARG A 665 -17.71 -32.13 -43.87
CA ARG A 665 -17.06 -31.15 -44.76
C ARG A 665 -15.53 -31.27 -44.70
N PRO A 666 -14.79 -30.95 -45.77
CA PRO A 666 -13.32 -30.87 -45.72
C PRO A 666 -12.83 -29.81 -44.74
N ILE A 667 -11.69 -30.08 -44.08
CA ILE A 667 -11.00 -29.13 -43.18
C ILE A 667 -10.27 -27.98 -43.92
N TYR A 668 -10.26 -28.03 -45.26
CA TYR A 668 -9.61 -27.05 -46.15
C TYR A 668 -10.64 -26.40 -47.09
N ASP A 669 -11.79 -25.97 -46.55
CA ASP A 669 -12.78 -25.17 -47.31
C ASP A 669 -12.63 -23.66 -47.05
N THR A 670 -13.35 -22.83 -47.83
CA THR A 670 -13.29 -21.36 -47.72
C THR A 670 -13.59 -20.86 -46.30
N TRP A 671 -14.51 -21.51 -45.60
CA TRP A 671 -14.84 -21.15 -44.22
C TRP A 671 -13.66 -21.42 -43.28
N SER A 672 -12.99 -22.56 -43.44
CA SER A 672 -11.84 -22.95 -42.62
C SER A 672 -10.62 -22.06 -42.90
N GLN A 673 -10.38 -21.72 -44.17
CA GLN A 673 -9.31 -20.80 -44.56
C GLN A 673 -9.53 -19.40 -43.95
N ASP A 674 -10.75 -18.87 -44.04
CA ASP A 674 -11.06 -17.55 -43.48
C ASP A 674 -10.81 -17.47 -41.95
N LYS A 675 -11.09 -18.54 -41.19
CA LYS A 675 -10.77 -18.59 -39.76
C LYS A 675 -9.27 -18.60 -39.47
N ARG A 676 -8.49 -19.33 -40.27
CA ARG A 676 -7.02 -19.33 -40.18
C ARG A 676 -6.44 -17.96 -40.53
N ASP A 677 -7.00 -17.29 -41.53
CA ASP A 677 -6.57 -15.96 -41.96
C ASP A 677 -6.89 -14.89 -40.92
N TRP A 678 -8.01 -15.00 -40.19
CA TRP A 678 -8.35 -14.08 -39.09
C TRP A 678 -7.28 -14.11 -37.98
N VAL A 679 -6.89 -15.30 -37.53
CA VAL A 679 -5.85 -15.46 -36.50
C VAL A 679 -4.46 -15.08 -37.04
N SER A 680 -4.15 -15.44 -38.28
CA SER A 680 -2.82 -15.15 -38.86
C SER A 680 -2.59 -13.66 -39.03
N ARG A 681 -3.61 -12.91 -39.52
CA ARG A 681 -3.54 -11.45 -39.58
C ARG A 681 -3.35 -10.82 -38.21
N TRP A 682 -4.05 -11.29 -37.19
CA TRP A 682 -3.88 -10.75 -35.84
C TRP A 682 -2.47 -11.01 -35.27
N ILE A 683 -1.90 -12.20 -35.49
CA ILE A 683 -0.51 -12.52 -35.08
C ILE A 683 0.49 -11.58 -35.76
N GLU A 684 0.31 -11.34 -37.07
CA GLU A 684 1.14 -10.43 -37.85
C GLU A 684 0.99 -8.97 -37.37
N GLU A 685 -0.25 -8.50 -37.18
CA GLU A 685 -0.54 -7.14 -36.68
C GLU A 685 0.04 -6.89 -35.27
N MET A 686 0.10 -7.91 -34.42
CA MET A 686 0.66 -7.82 -33.07
C MET A 686 2.18 -8.08 -33.02
N GLU A 687 2.81 -8.34 -34.16
CA GLU A 687 4.24 -8.67 -34.29
C GLU A 687 4.69 -9.82 -33.37
N LEU A 688 3.88 -10.88 -33.29
CA LEU A 688 4.14 -12.05 -32.45
C LEU A 688 4.81 -13.19 -33.21
N ASN A 689 5.41 -14.13 -32.48
CA ASN A 689 6.05 -15.29 -33.09
C ASN A 689 4.99 -16.23 -33.69
N THR A 690 5.25 -16.74 -34.89
CA THR A 690 4.44 -17.82 -35.45
C THR A 690 4.71 -19.10 -34.66
N PRO A 691 3.67 -19.78 -34.14
CA PRO A 691 3.86 -20.97 -33.33
C PRO A 691 4.40 -22.13 -34.17
N SER A 692 5.32 -22.89 -33.59
CA SER A 692 5.87 -24.10 -34.20
C SER A 692 4.86 -25.26 -34.21
N GLU A 693 5.09 -26.25 -35.07
CA GLU A 693 4.24 -27.45 -35.15
C GLU A 693 4.19 -28.20 -33.81
N THR A 694 5.33 -28.33 -33.13
CA THR A 694 5.42 -28.92 -31.79
C THR A 694 4.57 -28.14 -30.79
N GLU A 695 4.59 -26.80 -30.85
CA GLU A 695 3.79 -25.99 -29.95
C GLU A 695 2.29 -26.13 -30.19
N LEU A 696 1.87 -26.29 -31.44
CA LEU A 696 0.48 -26.54 -31.81
C LEU A 696 0.02 -27.94 -31.40
N GLN A 697 0.91 -28.94 -31.46
CA GLN A 697 0.59 -30.30 -30.97
C GLN A 697 0.41 -30.33 -29.46
N GLU A 698 1.32 -29.70 -28.70
CA GLU A 698 1.22 -29.58 -27.24
C GLU A 698 -0.04 -28.83 -26.81
N ILE A 699 -0.28 -27.62 -27.35
CA ILE A 699 -1.49 -26.86 -26.98
C ILE A 699 -2.76 -27.52 -27.51
N GLY A 700 -2.72 -28.08 -28.71
CA GLY A 700 -3.85 -28.82 -29.27
C GLY A 700 -4.30 -29.95 -28.35
N SER A 701 -3.37 -30.64 -27.66
CA SER A 701 -3.72 -31.67 -26.68
C SER A 701 -4.44 -31.12 -25.43
N GLU A 702 -4.33 -29.83 -25.11
CA GLU A 702 -5.10 -29.19 -24.03
C GLU A 702 -6.59 -29.02 -24.39
N PHE A 703 -6.91 -28.92 -25.70
CA PHE A 703 -8.28 -28.77 -26.19
C PHE A 703 -8.88 -30.10 -26.67
N ARG A 704 -8.04 -31.04 -27.13
CA ARG A 704 -8.44 -32.43 -27.43
C ARG A 704 -8.59 -33.18 -26.12
N LEU A 705 -9.82 -33.29 -25.64
CA LEU A 705 -10.13 -34.29 -24.62
C LEU A 705 -9.67 -35.65 -25.13
N ALA A 706 -9.01 -36.43 -24.27
CA ALA A 706 -8.69 -37.81 -24.56
C ALA A 706 -9.96 -38.49 -25.12
N ALA A 707 -9.86 -38.97 -26.35
CA ALA A 707 -10.96 -39.56 -27.10
C ALA A 707 -11.45 -40.85 -26.48
#